data_AF-A0A6J8DMD7-F1
#
_entry.id   AF-A0A6J8DMD7-F1
#
_cell.length_a   1.000
_cell.length_b   1.000
_cell.length_c   1.000
_cell.angle_alpha   90.00
_cell.angle_beta   90.00
_cell.angle_gamma   90.00
#
_symmetry.space_group_name_H-M   'P 1'
#
loop_
_entity.id
_entity.type
_entity.pdbx_description
1 polymer ?
#
loop_
_entity_poly.entity_id
_entity_poly.type
_entity_poly.pdbx_seq_one_letter_code
_entity_poly.pdbx_strand_id
1 'polypeptide(L)'
;MFLRQEWVDRRLQFETKDNLSEIELDNEITKEIWLPDLAFKSDTYTYFHELTRPNTLMIIYPNGKVVYSLRVTGKFTCFMDLTKFPFDEQHCPVELESYGFTNSIISFRWSQPAVVYREDVKHSQFELEKPQSYTCDQLYSTGNYSCIGVTLPFIRRYEFYLIQIYAPSVLIVMLSWVSFWLNVDAIPARISLGILTVLTISTNGNMSVSMSQRVSYIRAIDIWNSVCLILVFCAVVEYAYVCVSVRVHQRRKSEISSSDIEICNQHKEMKHELQSEKQSERSYDQLETVAARTVDKISRVSFPFVFFIFNCVYCHLVELLQIEMMENSEECKLLPDVNVASCDQSMTSAEIHWSSHSEYIPQSQSSIIIEEDKSHQKVGNCSSLMHLLKGNIGTGILAMPSAIKNAGLWVGTIGILAIGGIAIYCMHMLLNCCNILCKRVNKPTLDYASILETALQTGPERLRRWSSVGRMVVNIFLVMTQIGFCCVYLVFIAQNVKQVIDSFHKGSPPVFVYIVVTTALIIPYTFVRDLKHLAPFSTFANLLNFVGLIIIFQDLFQGLPNPNKRPAYKPIDNLPLYFGTAIYAFEGIGLVMPIQNKMRYPHDFGGHSGVLNLGMVVVTCLYTATGFYGYLKFGDDSSGSVTLNLPAKNWLYISVNLLFALSMFITYGLQFYVPIKITWPWISSKITSRRWQNCSEYIYRTILVLLTFGIASAVPHLELLISLIGAFASCALALMLPPIIELLTLSVEDGQLRWWTVIKDIIIIVFGLLGFATGTFSALKAIIETF
;
A
#
# COMPACT_ATOMS: atom_id res chain seq x y z
N MET A 1 -3.35 19.36 38.28
CA MET A 1 -4.52 18.92 39.07
C MET A 1 -4.14 18.78 40.54
N PHE A 2 -5.12 18.75 41.45
CA PHE A 2 -4.90 18.39 42.85
C PHE A 2 -5.45 16.98 43.08
N LEU A 3 -4.62 16.08 43.59
CA LEU A 3 -5.02 14.73 43.97
C LEU A 3 -5.22 14.71 45.49
N ARG A 4 -6.44 14.39 45.93
CA ARG A 4 -6.80 14.27 47.34
C ARG A 4 -7.17 12.83 47.66
N GLN A 5 -6.59 12.30 48.72
CA GLN A 5 -6.81 10.95 49.21
C GLN A 5 -7.27 11.02 50.67
N GLU A 6 -8.18 10.13 51.05
CA GLU A 6 -8.67 10.04 52.43
C GLU A 6 -8.69 8.57 52.86
N TRP A 7 -8.13 8.28 54.04
CA TRP A 7 -8.23 6.96 54.67
C TRP A 7 -8.33 7.10 56.18
N VAL A 8 -8.61 6.00 56.87
CA VAL A 8 -8.69 5.97 58.34
C VAL A 8 -7.61 5.04 58.87
N ASP A 9 -6.71 5.58 59.69
CA ASP A 9 -5.70 4.82 60.44
C ASP A 9 -5.98 4.95 61.95
N ARG A 10 -6.40 3.85 62.56
CA ARG A 10 -6.75 3.81 63.99
C ARG A 10 -5.55 4.11 64.90
N ARG A 11 -4.32 3.91 64.42
CA ARG A 11 -3.09 4.18 65.19
C ARG A 11 -2.83 5.67 65.37
N LEU A 12 -3.42 6.50 64.51
CA LEU A 12 -3.29 7.96 64.53
C LEU A 12 -4.44 8.65 65.27
N GLN A 13 -5.30 7.89 65.96
CA GLN A 13 -6.35 8.45 66.81
C GLN A 13 -5.76 9.18 68.01
N PHE A 14 -6.28 10.37 68.29
CA PHE A 14 -5.84 11.18 69.43
C PHE A 14 -7.04 11.78 70.15
N GLU A 15 -6.91 11.98 71.46
CA GLU A 15 -7.92 12.67 72.24
C GLU A 15 -7.85 14.18 71.99
N THR A 16 -8.99 14.80 71.70
CA THR A 16 -9.12 16.26 71.58
C THR A 16 -8.91 16.91 72.94
N LYS A 17 -7.66 17.26 73.26
CA LYS A 17 -7.34 18.25 74.31
C LYS A 17 -7.27 19.63 73.65
N ASP A 18 -7.81 20.64 74.33
CA ASP A 18 -7.72 22.06 73.94
C ASP A 18 -8.35 22.46 72.58
N ASN A 19 -9.54 21.95 72.25
CA ASN A 19 -10.29 22.31 71.03
C ASN A 19 -9.55 22.09 69.69
N LEU A 20 -8.48 21.30 69.64
CA LEU A 20 -7.81 20.93 68.39
C LEU A 20 -8.72 20.03 67.54
N SER A 21 -9.30 20.61 66.48
CA SER A 21 -10.15 19.90 65.53
C SER A 21 -9.37 19.06 64.51
N GLU A 22 -8.12 19.43 64.22
CA GLU A 22 -7.25 18.77 63.24
C GLU A 22 -5.77 19.08 63.51
N ILE A 23 -4.89 18.18 63.06
CA ILE A 23 -3.43 18.34 63.13
C ILE A 23 -2.89 18.41 61.70
N GLU A 24 -2.30 19.54 61.32
CA GLU A 24 -1.56 19.67 60.07
C GLU A 24 -0.10 19.26 60.28
N LEU A 25 0.43 18.41 59.40
CA LEU A 25 1.79 17.89 59.51
C LEU A 25 2.76 18.59 58.55
N ASP A 26 3.99 18.80 59.02
CA ASP A 26 5.10 19.20 58.16
C ASP A 26 5.57 18.03 57.29
N ASN A 27 6.11 18.34 56.12
CA ASN A 27 6.44 17.37 55.06
C ASN A 27 7.45 16.29 55.48
N GLU A 28 8.30 16.55 56.47
CA GLU A 28 9.26 15.56 56.97
C GLU A 28 8.57 14.45 57.79
N ILE A 29 7.56 14.79 58.59
CA ILE A 29 6.81 13.83 59.40
C ILE A 29 5.87 12.99 58.51
N THR A 30 5.38 13.57 57.41
CA THR A 30 4.56 12.88 56.39
C THR A 30 5.23 11.60 55.86
N LYS A 31 6.57 11.52 55.83
CA LYS A 31 7.31 10.33 55.36
C LYS A 31 7.23 9.13 56.31
N GLU A 32 6.89 9.36 57.59
CA GLU A 32 6.77 8.30 58.60
C GLU A 32 5.36 7.68 58.63
N ILE A 33 4.41 8.31 57.95
CA ILE A 33 3.01 7.85 57.88
C ILE A 33 2.81 7.04 56.60
N TRP A 34 2.13 5.90 56.75
CA TRP A 34 1.79 5.04 55.62
C TRP A 34 0.90 5.78 54.63
N LEU A 35 1.29 5.75 53.35
CA LEU A 35 0.53 6.30 52.23
C LEU A 35 0.02 5.15 51.36
N PRO A 36 -1.28 5.13 50.98
CA PRO A 36 -1.80 4.16 50.03
C PRO A 36 -1.06 4.20 48.69
N ASP A 37 -0.74 3.03 48.15
CA ASP A 37 -0.12 2.89 46.84
C ASP A 37 -1.13 3.22 45.73
N LEU A 38 -0.88 4.30 44.99
CA LEU A 38 -1.76 4.78 43.94
C LEU A 38 -0.93 5.24 42.75
N ALA A 39 -1.18 4.61 41.60
CA ALA A 39 -0.46 4.82 40.35
C ALA A 39 -1.42 5.21 39.23
N PHE A 40 -0.96 6.06 38.32
CA PHE A 40 -1.69 6.38 37.09
C PHE A 40 -1.42 5.31 36.04
N LYS A 41 -2.47 4.61 35.59
CA LYS A 41 -2.36 3.51 34.63
C LYS A 41 -2.01 3.97 33.20
N SER A 42 -2.50 5.14 32.81
CA SER A 42 -2.38 5.70 31.44
C SER A 42 -1.25 6.73 31.29
N ASP A 43 -0.29 6.76 32.21
CA ASP A 43 0.77 7.76 32.26
C ASP A 43 1.89 7.50 31.23
N THR A 44 2.24 8.52 30.42
CA THR A 44 3.51 8.52 29.65
C THR A 44 4.64 9.22 30.40
N TYR A 45 4.33 10.22 31.24
CA TYR A 45 5.23 11.00 32.10
C TYR A 45 4.47 11.76 33.21
N THR A 46 4.67 11.41 34.49
CA THR A 46 4.14 12.15 35.65
C THR A 46 5.26 12.88 36.41
N TYR A 47 5.08 14.18 36.66
CA TYR A 47 5.98 15.00 37.46
C TYR A 47 5.29 15.45 38.75
N PHE A 48 5.88 15.10 39.88
CA PHE A 48 5.53 15.63 41.18
C PHE A 48 6.28 16.95 41.39
N HIS A 49 5.56 18.03 41.70
CA HIS A 49 6.19 19.35 41.84
C HIS A 49 7.04 19.41 43.11
N GLU A 50 8.36 19.34 42.95
CA GLU A 50 9.33 19.72 43.98
C GLU A 50 9.68 21.21 43.82
N LEU A 51 9.26 22.03 44.78
CA LEU A 51 9.81 23.37 45.01
C LEU A 51 10.85 23.26 46.15
N THR A 52 11.26 24.36 46.79
CA THR A 52 12.13 24.34 47.99
C THR A 52 11.62 23.43 49.12
N ARG A 53 10.32 23.05 49.10
CA ARG A 53 9.69 21.94 49.85
C ARG A 53 8.68 21.21 48.94
N PRO A 54 8.39 19.92 49.14
CA PRO A 54 7.35 19.21 48.40
C PRO A 54 5.97 19.85 48.66
N ASN A 55 5.17 20.02 47.60
CA ASN A 55 3.88 20.72 47.69
C ASN A 55 2.74 19.75 48.09
N THR A 56 2.87 19.24 49.31
CA THR A 56 2.00 18.24 49.93
C THR A 56 1.37 18.80 51.21
N LEU A 57 0.14 18.39 51.50
CA LEU A 57 -0.59 18.73 52.72
C LEU A 57 -1.15 17.44 53.31
N MET A 58 -0.87 17.17 54.58
CA MET A 58 -1.42 16.03 55.33
C MET A 58 -2.08 16.53 56.61
N ILE A 59 -3.36 16.18 56.80
CA ILE A 59 -4.18 16.55 57.95
C ILE A 59 -4.69 15.29 58.63
N ILE A 60 -4.55 15.21 59.96
CA ILE A 60 -5.07 14.11 60.79
C ILE A 60 -6.21 14.64 61.67
N TYR A 61 -7.35 13.94 61.64
CA TYR A 61 -8.51 14.20 62.48
C TYR A 61 -8.54 13.28 63.73
N PRO A 62 -9.23 13.67 64.81
CA PRO A 62 -9.27 12.91 66.08
C PRO A 62 -9.73 11.46 65.95
N ASN A 63 -10.62 11.18 64.99
CA ASN A 63 -11.13 9.85 64.70
C ASN A 63 -10.13 8.95 63.92
N GLY A 64 -8.91 9.44 63.66
CA GLY A 64 -7.88 8.75 62.89
C GLY A 64 -8.05 8.88 61.39
N LYS A 65 -8.96 9.73 60.90
CA LYS A 65 -9.08 10.05 59.48
C LYS A 65 -7.87 10.89 59.05
N VAL A 66 -7.19 10.47 58.00
CA VAL A 66 -6.09 11.19 57.36
C VAL A 66 -6.56 11.71 56.02
N VAL A 67 -6.30 12.99 55.75
CA VAL A 67 -6.51 13.63 54.46
C VAL A 67 -5.16 14.03 53.90
N TYR A 68 -4.83 13.54 52.72
CA TYR A 68 -3.59 13.83 52.02
C TYR A 68 -3.89 14.51 50.68
N SER A 69 -3.30 15.66 50.43
CA SER A 69 -3.50 16.46 49.23
C SER A 69 -2.16 16.81 48.60
N LEU A 70 -2.02 16.58 47.29
CA LEU A 70 -0.83 16.96 46.55
C LEU A 70 -1.15 17.54 45.17
N ARG A 71 -0.26 18.38 44.65
CA ARG A 71 -0.36 18.93 43.30
C ARG A 71 0.40 18.05 42.30
N VAL A 72 -0.32 17.54 41.30
CA VAL A 72 0.24 16.70 40.23
C VAL A 72 0.14 17.41 38.89
N THR A 73 1.20 17.33 38.09
CA THR A 73 1.15 17.54 36.64
C THR A 73 1.52 16.23 35.96
N GLY A 74 0.55 15.63 35.27
CA GLY A 74 0.75 14.40 34.51
C GLY A 74 0.49 14.61 33.03
N LYS A 75 1.20 13.86 32.20
CA LYS A 75 0.95 13.74 30.76
C LYS A 75 0.37 12.36 30.48
N PHE A 76 -0.91 12.32 30.18
CA PHE A 76 -1.65 11.08 29.95
C PHE A 76 -1.72 10.72 28.47
N THR A 77 -1.76 9.42 28.19
CA THR A 77 -2.03 8.89 26.85
C THR A 77 -3.54 8.98 26.60
N CYS A 78 -3.93 9.53 25.45
CA CYS A 78 -5.32 9.53 25.00
C CYS A 78 -5.40 9.05 23.56
N PHE A 79 -6.19 8.01 23.32
CA PHE A 79 -6.44 7.49 21.99
C PHE A 79 -7.51 8.34 21.32
N MET A 80 -7.08 9.21 20.41
CA MET A 80 -7.98 10.13 19.71
C MET A 80 -8.58 9.50 18.45
N ASP A 81 -9.86 9.70 18.23
CA ASP A 81 -10.54 9.40 16.97
C ASP A 81 -10.75 10.68 16.15
N LEU A 82 -9.97 10.82 15.07
CA LEU A 82 -9.99 11.97 14.18
C LEU A 82 -10.84 11.73 12.92
N THR A 83 -11.63 10.66 12.83
CA THR A 83 -12.46 10.36 11.65
C THR A 83 -13.35 11.55 11.26
N LYS A 84 -13.91 12.23 12.27
CA LYS A 84 -14.78 13.41 12.11
C LYS A 84 -14.03 14.75 12.09
N PHE A 85 -12.71 14.75 12.10
CA PHE A 85 -11.92 15.98 12.15
C PHE A 85 -12.32 16.97 11.04
N PRO A 86 -12.57 18.27 11.35
CA PRO A 86 -12.35 18.95 12.65
C PRO A 86 -13.57 19.02 13.58
N PHE A 87 -14.66 18.29 13.29
CA PHE A 87 -15.89 18.26 14.08
C PHE A 87 -15.88 17.14 15.13
N ASP A 88 -14.69 16.74 15.57
CA ASP A 88 -14.46 15.61 16.45
C ASP A 88 -14.58 15.96 17.94
N GLU A 89 -14.97 14.96 18.72
CA GLU A 89 -14.94 14.96 20.18
C GLU A 89 -14.04 13.82 20.66
N GLN A 90 -13.25 14.06 21.70
CA GLN A 90 -12.26 13.12 22.22
C GLN A 90 -12.58 12.74 23.66
N HIS A 91 -12.66 11.44 23.94
CA HIS A 91 -12.89 10.92 25.29
C HIS A 91 -11.58 10.39 25.87
N CYS A 92 -10.98 11.16 26.78
CA CYS A 92 -9.67 10.81 27.34
C CYS A 92 -9.80 10.24 28.76
N PRO A 93 -9.60 8.93 28.98
CA PRO A 93 -9.66 8.34 30.31
C PRO A 93 -8.38 8.61 31.11
N VAL A 94 -8.56 8.96 32.38
CA VAL A 94 -7.51 9.03 33.39
C VAL A 94 -7.84 8.02 34.47
N GLU A 95 -7.08 6.92 34.50
CA GLU A 95 -7.30 5.78 35.39
C GLU A 95 -6.23 5.71 36.49
N LEU A 96 -6.68 5.36 37.69
CA LEU A 96 -5.89 5.20 38.90
C LEU A 96 -6.07 3.78 39.43
N GLU A 97 -4.95 3.10 39.71
CA GLU A 97 -4.90 1.71 40.18
C GLU A 97 -3.74 1.52 41.16
N SER A 98 -3.79 0.46 41.99
CA SER A 98 -2.66 0.08 42.84
C SER A 98 -1.66 -0.73 42.01
N TYR A 99 -0.39 -0.37 42.09
CA TYR A 99 0.67 -1.09 41.38
C TYR A 99 0.99 -2.43 42.05
N GLY A 100 1.03 -2.45 43.38
CA GLY A 100 1.54 -3.59 44.15
C GLY A 100 0.48 -4.44 44.87
N PHE A 101 -0.75 -3.94 45.06
CA PHE A 101 -1.71 -4.54 45.99
C PHE A 101 -3.06 -4.84 45.35
N THR A 102 -3.60 -6.02 45.69
CA THR A 102 -4.93 -6.46 45.24
C THR A 102 -6.06 -5.85 46.07
N ASN A 103 -7.31 -6.03 45.62
CA ASN A 103 -8.55 -5.58 46.28
C ASN A 103 -8.73 -6.07 47.72
N SER A 104 -8.00 -7.12 48.11
CA SER A 104 -8.00 -7.62 49.48
C SER A 104 -7.27 -6.70 50.46
N ILE A 105 -6.37 -5.85 49.96
CA ILE A 105 -5.52 -4.95 50.76
C ILE A 105 -5.92 -3.49 50.52
N ILE A 106 -6.08 -3.07 49.27
CA ILE A 106 -6.43 -1.68 48.90
C ILE A 106 -7.68 -1.70 48.01
N SER A 107 -8.68 -0.89 48.37
CA SER A 107 -9.89 -0.66 47.56
C SER A 107 -10.13 0.84 47.44
N PHE A 108 -10.18 1.33 46.19
CA PHE A 108 -10.43 2.74 45.92
C PHE A 108 -11.92 3.02 45.77
N ARG A 109 -12.35 4.16 46.31
CA ARG A 109 -13.72 4.66 46.19
C ARG A 109 -13.69 6.16 45.98
N TRP A 110 -14.52 6.64 45.05
CA TRP A 110 -14.70 8.09 44.85
C TRP A 110 -15.36 8.73 46.07
N SER A 111 -14.78 9.84 46.54
CA SER A 111 -15.49 10.76 47.44
C SER A 111 -16.59 11.48 46.67
N GLN A 112 -17.58 12.08 47.34
CA GLN A 112 -18.66 12.83 46.68
C GLN A 112 -18.50 14.33 46.97
N PRO A 113 -18.31 15.18 45.94
CA PRO A 113 -18.22 14.86 44.50
C PRO A 113 -16.89 14.20 44.10
N ALA A 114 -16.94 13.29 43.13
CA ALA A 114 -15.79 12.52 42.66
C ALA A 114 -14.69 13.39 42.03
N VAL A 115 -15.12 14.37 41.21
CA VAL A 115 -14.24 15.29 40.50
C VAL A 115 -14.77 16.70 40.64
N VAL A 116 -13.92 17.60 41.14
CA VAL A 116 -14.20 19.04 41.15
C VAL A 116 -13.39 19.68 40.03
N TYR A 117 -14.09 20.21 39.04
CA TYR A 117 -13.48 20.94 37.92
C TYR A 117 -14.04 22.37 37.88
N ARG A 118 -13.31 23.24 37.20
CA ARG A 118 -13.71 24.63 37.01
C ARG A 118 -14.28 24.77 35.59
N GLU A 119 -15.48 25.30 35.46
CA GLU A 119 -16.21 25.39 34.18
C GLU A 119 -15.61 26.45 33.22
N ASP A 120 -14.78 27.36 33.72
CA ASP A 120 -14.13 28.44 32.96
C ASP A 120 -12.78 28.02 32.34
N VAL A 121 -12.41 26.73 32.37
CA VAL A 121 -11.14 26.24 31.82
C VAL A 121 -11.22 26.28 30.29
N LYS A 122 -10.69 27.36 29.72
CA LYS A 122 -10.63 27.56 28.26
C LYS A 122 -9.27 27.10 27.72
N HIS A 123 -9.29 26.13 26.80
CA HIS A 123 -8.16 25.79 25.96
C HIS A 123 -8.38 26.37 24.55
N SER A 124 -7.29 26.71 23.85
CA SER A 124 -7.35 27.37 22.53
C SER A 124 -7.90 26.48 21.42
N GLN A 125 -7.84 25.16 21.60
CA GLN A 125 -8.24 24.17 20.59
C GLN A 125 -9.42 23.30 21.01
N PHE A 126 -9.70 23.21 22.31
CA PHE A 126 -10.68 22.29 22.86
C PHE A 126 -11.49 22.96 23.98
N GLU A 127 -12.72 22.51 24.14
CA GLU A 127 -13.58 22.81 25.26
C GLU A 127 -13.76 21.54 26.08
N LEU A 128 -13.58 21.63 27.40
CA LEU A 128 -13.73 20.50 28.31
C LEU A 128 -15.19 20.45 28.77
N GLU A 129 -15.89 19.38 28.42
CA GLU A 129 -17.22 19.09 28.96
C GLU A 129 -17.14 18.46 30.36
N LYS A 130 -18.30 18.23 30.99
CA LYS A 130 -18.40 17.69 32.35
C LYS A 130 -17.69 16.33 32.45
N PRO A 131 -16.65 16.19 33.30
CA PRO A 131 -15.98 14.93 33.53
C PRO A 131 -16.92 13.85 34.09
N GLN A 132 -16.73 12.62 33.65
CA GLN A 132 -17.53 11.46 34.09
C GLN A 132 -16.66 10.50 34.88
N SER A 133 -17.00 10.23 36.14
CA SER A 133 -16.29 9.27 36.99
C SER A 133 -16.86 7.86 36.86
N TYR A 134 -16.01 6.84 36.83
CA TYR A 134 -16.38 5.44 36.80
C TYR A 134 -15.41 4.58 37.64
N THR A 135 -15.75 3.31 37.79
CA THR A 135 -14.93 2.27 38.43
C THR A 135 -14.53 1.24 37.38
N CYS A 136 -13.31 0.71 37.46
CA CYS A 136 -12.66 -0.05 36.37
C CYS A 136 -11.88 -1.27 36.88
N ASP A 137 -12.30 -1.87 38.00
CA ASP A 137 -11.62 -3.00 38.63
C ASP A 137 -11.28 -4.11 37.61
N GLN A 138 -10.03 -4.58 37.64
CA GLN A 138 -9.50 -5.53 36.66
C GLN A 138 -8.91 -6.77 37.31
N LEU A 139 -9.21 -7.93 36.73
CA LEU A 139 -8.64 -9.21 37.11
C LEU A 139 -7.42 -9.51 36.24
N TYR A 140 -6.24 -9.43 36.85
CA TYR A 140 -4.99 -9.86 36.23
C TYR A 140 -4.62 -11.28 36.70
N SER A 141 -3.60 -11.87 36.06
CA SER A 141 -3.03 -13.17 36.45
C SER A 141 -2.52 -13.20 37.89
N THR A 142 -2.15 -12.04 38.44
CA THR A 142 -1.66 -11.86 39.81
C THR A 142 -2.77 -11.63 40.85
N GLY A 143 -4.01 -11.37 40.42
CA GLY A 143 -5.14 -11.10 41.32
C GLY A 143 -6.07 -10.01 40.79
N ASN A 144 -7.08 -9.65 41.59
CA ASN A 144 -8.04 -8.58 41.29
C ASN A 144 -7.55 -7.25 41.89
N TYR A 145 -7.54 -6.18 41.10
CA TYR A 145 -6.99 -4.86 41.47
C TYR A 145 -8.04 -3.77 41.32
N SER A 146 -7.98 -2.77 42.20
CA SER A 146 -9.03 -1.77 42.34
C SER A 146 -8.66 -0.62 41.44
N CYS A 147 -9.63 -0.18 40.64
CA CYS A 147 -9.41 0.88 39.67
C CYS A 147 -10.56 1.87 39.69
N ILE A 148 -10.19 3.15 39.71
CA ILE A 148 -11.12 4.27 39.56
C ILE A 148 -10.66 5.14 38.39
N GLY A 149 -11.61 5.58 37.57
CA GLY A 149 -11.33 6.33 36.36
C GLY A 149 -12.18 7.58 36.21
N VAL A 150 -11.66 8.56 35.48
CA VAL A 150 -12.38 9.75 35.04
C VAL A 150 -12.21 9.91 33.55
N THR A 151 -13.31 10.01 32.82
CA THR A 151 -13.30 10.37 31.40
C THR A 151 -13.38 11.88 31.28
N LEU A 152 -12.42 12.48 30.56
CA LEU A 152 -12.37 13.89 30.21
C LEU A 152 -12.83 14.06 28.75
N PRO A 153 -14.10 14.45 28.51
CA PRO A 153 -14.61 14.74 27.17
C PRO A 153 -14.11 16.11 26.67
N PHE A 154 -13.41 16.10 25.54
CA PHE A 154 -12.87 17.29 24.87
C PHE A 154 -13.54 17.51 23.52
N ILE A 155 -14.28 18.61 23.38
CA ILE A 155 -14.90 19.03 22.11
C ILE A 155 -13.95 19.96 21.37
N ARG A 156 -13.68 19.71 20.09
CA ARG A 156 -12.83 20.58 19.28
C ARG A 156 -13.55 21.87 18.88
N ARG A 157 -12.85 22.99 19.00
CA ARG A 157 -13.26 24.29 18.42
C ARG A 157 -12.94 24.32 16.92
N TYR A 158 -13.96 24.16 16.07
CA TYR A 158 -13.81 23.97 14.63
C TYR A 158 -13.80 25.28 13.81
N GLU A 159 -14.14 26.43 14.42
CA GLU A 159 -14.39 27.71 13.75
C GLU A 159 -13.17 28.20 12.97
N PHE A 160 -11.98 28.00 13.54
CA PHE A 160 -10.71 28.31 12.90
C PHE A 160 -10.51 27.54 11.58
N TYR A 161 -10.89 26.27 11.53
CA TYR A 161 -10.76 25.42 10.34
C TYR A 161 -11.75 25.81 9.25
N LEU A 162 -12.95 26.29 9.62
CA LEU A 162 -13.91 26.81 8.64
C LEU A 162 -13.35 28.00 7.87
N ILE A 163 -12.74 28.95 8.58
CA ILE A 163 -12.21 30.18 7.97
C ILE A 163 -10.92 29.91 7.19
N GLN A 164 -10.03 29.07 7.71
CA GLN A 164 -8.70 28.85 7.12
C GLN A 164 -8.66 27.79 6.03
N ILE A 165 -9.60 26.84 6.01
CA ILE A 165 -9.58 25.70 5.09
C ILE A 165 -10.82 25.68 4.21
N TYR A 166 -12.01 25.61 4.81
CA TYR A 166 -13.26 25.44 4.07
C TYR A 166 -13.58 26.67 3.20
N ALA A 167 -13.60 27.87 3.77
CA ALA A 167 -13.88 29.10 3.02
C ALA A 167 -12.96 29.32 1.80
N PRO A 168 -11.61 29.25 1.92
CA PRO A 168 -10.74 29.39 0.75
C PRO A 168 -10.89 28.25 -0.24
N SER A 169 -11.13 27.00 0.19
CA SER A 169 -11.36 25.88 -0.73
C SER A 169 -12.62 26.07 -1.58
N VAL A 170 -13.72 26.58 -1.00
CA VAL A 170 -14.94 26.95 -1.73
C VAL A 170 -14.62 28.00 -2.78
N LEU A 171 -13.92 29.08 -2.40
CA LEU A 171 -13.54 30.15 -3.33
C LEU A 171 -12.67 29.64 -4.48
N ILE A 172 -11.73 28.74 -4.22
CA ILE A 172 -10.87 28.15 -5.26
C ILE A 172 -11.68 27.30 -6.24
N VAL A 173 -12.62 26.50 -5.74
CA VAL A 173 -13.53 25.71 -6.57
C VAL A 173 -14.41 26.64 -7.43
N MET A 174 -14.96 27.71 -6.85
CA MET A 174 -15.71 28.74 -7.59
C MET A 174 -14.86 29.37 -8.71
N LEU A 175 -13.58 29.69 -8.43
CA LEU A 175 -12.66 30.27 -9.41
C LEU A 175 -12.33 29.32 -10.56
N SER A 176 -12.30 28.00 -10.31
CA SER A 176 -11.95 27.01 -11.33
C SER A 176 -12.92 27.01 -12.52
N TRP A 177 -14.22 27.16 -12.27
CA TRP A 177 -15.25 27.18 -13.32
C TRP A 177 -15.55 28.58 -13.88
N VAL A 178 -14.88 29.64 -13.40
CA VAL A 178 -14.88 30.96 -14.07
C VAL A 178 -14.28 30.84 -15.47
N SER A 179 -13.39 29.86 -15.67
CA SER A 179 -12.79 29.55 -16.97
C SER A 179 -13.81 29.26 -18.08
N PHE A 180 -14.97 28.67 -17.75
CA PHE A 180 -16.05 28.36 -18.70
C PHE A 180 -16.78 29.61 -19.22
N TRP A 181 -16.63 30.73 -18.52
CA TRP A 181 -17.22 32.02 -18.88
C TRP A 181 -16.31 32.88 -19.75
N LEU A 182 -15.01 32.56 -19.77
CA LEU A 182 -14.06 33.24 -20.65
C LEU A 182 -14.32 32.84 -22.11
N ASN A 183 -13.90 33.66 -23.07
CA ASN A 183 -13.99 33.28 -24.47
C ASN A 183 -13.01 32.14 -24.79
N VAL A 184 -13.38 31.29 -25.75
CA VAL A 184 -12.57 30.12 -26.17
C VAL A 184 -11.22 30.55 -26.74
N ASP A 185 -11.16 31.76 -27.30
CA ASP A 185 -9.94 32.35 -27.89
C ASP A 185 -8.96 32.89 -26.83
N ALA A 186 -9.40 33.08 -25.57
CA ALA A 186 -8.57 33.56 -24.47
C ALA A 186 -7.78 32.42 -23.80
N ILE A 187 -7.08 31.63 -24.62
CA ILE A 187 -6.30 30.45 -24.24
C ILE A 187 -5.33 30.72 -23.06
N PRO A 188 -4.53 31.81 -23.05
CA PRO A 188 -3.57 32.05 -21.96
C PRO A 188 -4.25 32.28 -20.60
N ALA A 189 -5.40 32.96 -20.59
CA ALA A 189 -6.15 33.23 -19.36
C ALA A 189 -6.77 31.95 -18.78
N ARG A 190 -7.35 31.10 -19.64
CA ARG A 190 -7.96 29.82 -19.23
C ARG A 190 -6.91 28.83 -18.67
N ILE A 191 -5.75 28.68 -19.33
CA ILE A 191 -4.65 27.82 -18.84
C ILE A 191 -4.13 28.30 -17.50
N SER A 192 -3.88 29.61 -17.39
CA SER A 192 -3.36 30.21 -16.18
C SER A 192 -4.30 29.98 -14.99
N LEU A 193 -5.61 30.22 -15.16
CA LEU A 193 -6.62 29.95 -14.13
C LEU A 193 -6.73 28.47 -13.77
N GLY A 194 -6.68 27.56 -14.74
CA GLY A 194 -6.73 26.12 -14.49
C GLY A 194 -5.53 25.60 -13.68
N ILE A 195 -4.31 25.98 -14.07
CA ILE A 195 -3.08 25.58 -13.35
C ILE A 195 -3.02 26.24 -11.97
N LEU A 196 -3.35 27.53 -11.88
CA LEU A 196 -3.32 28.26 -10.61
C LEU A 196 -4.30 27.67 -9.60
N THR A 197 -5.52 27.32 -10.02
CA THR A 197 -6.52 26.73 -9.12
C THR A 197 -6.11 25.34 -8.63
N VAL A 198 -5.53 24.48 -9.49
CA VAL A 198 -4.96 23.18 -9.08
C VAL A 198 -3.81 23.34 -8.09
N LEU A 199 -2.88 24.26 -8.35
CA LEU A 199 -1.75 24.52 -7.45
C LEU A 199 -2.23 25.09 -6.11
N THR A 200 -3.19 26.00 -6.14
CA THR A 200 -3.73 26.66 -4.93
C THR A 200 -4.50 25.68 -4.06
N ILE A 201 -5.36 24.82 -4.65
CA ILE A 201 -6.09 23.80 -3.87
C ILE A 201 -5.14 22.75 -3.29
N SER A 202 -4.10 22.36 -4.04
CA SER A 202 -3.07 21.43 -3.53
C SER A 202 -2.25 22.04 -2.39
N THR A 203 -1.94 23.33 -2.47
CA THR A 203 -1.25 24.08 -1.42
C THR A 203 -2.12 24.20 -0.16
N ASN A 204 -3.42 24.48 -0.32
CA ASN A 204 -4.38 24.50 0.78
C ASN A 204 -4.57 23.12 1.43
N GLY A 205 -4.54 22.05 0.65
CA GLY A 205 -4.54 20.67 1.16
C GLY A 205 -3.31 20.36 2.02
N ASN A 206 -2.12 20.79 1.58
CA ASN A 206 -0.89 20.64 2.37
C ASN A 206 -0.91 21.45 3.68
N MET A 207 -1.50 22.65 3.65
CA MET A 207 -1.75 23.45 4.86
C MET A 207 -2.71 22.72 5.81
N SER A 208 -3.77 22.11 5.28
CA SER A 208 -4.72 21.32 6.07
C SER A 208 -4.04 20.13 6.77
N VAL A 209 -3.08 19.48 6.09
CA VAL A 209 -2.30 18.36 6.65
C VAL A 209 -1.29 18.81 7.69
N SER A 210 -0.73 20.03 7.60
CA SER A 210 0.16 20.55 8.64
C SER A 210 -0.58 20.98 9.91
N MET A 211 -1.86 21.34 9.79
CA MET A 211 -2.73 21.78 10.89
C MET A 211 -3.39 20.63 11.67
N SER A 212 -3.29 19.39 11.18
CA SER A 212 -3.82 18.18 11.83
C SER A 212 -2.72 17.17 12.08
N GLN A 213 -2.90 16.32 13.10
CA GLN A 213 -2.07 15.12 13.22
C GLN A 213 -2.30 14.19 12.02
N ARG A 214 -1.22 13.56 11.55
CA ARG A 214 -1.25 12.66 10.39
C ARG A 214 -1.76 11.30 10.84
N VAL A 215 -3.03 11.05 10.56
CA VAL A 215 -3.67 9.75 10.76
C VAL A 215 -3.76 8.98 9.45
N SER A 216 -3.92 7.67 9.59
CA SER A 216 -3.77 6.71 8.51
C SER A 216 -5.11 6.31 7.86
N TYR A 217 -6.21 6.68 8.52
CA TYR A 217 -7.59 6.53 8.05
C TYR A 217 -8.09 7.83 7.43
N ILE A 218 -9.15 7.71 6.63
CA ILE A 218 -9.79 8.85 5.95
C ILE A 218 -10.52 9.70 6.98
N ARG A 219 -10.22 11.00 6.99
CA ARG A 219 -10.95 11.99 7.79
C ARG A 219 -11.98 12.72 6.94
N ALA A 220 -13.00 13.29 7.57
CA ALA A 220 -13.99 14.13 6.89
C ALA A 220 -13.34 15.24 6.04
N ILE A 221 -12.32 15.91 6.58
CA ILE A 221 -11.54 16.93 5.86
C ILE A 221 -10.79 16.40 4.63
N ASP A 222 -10.37 15.12 4.63
CA ASP A 222 -9.68 14.50 3.49
C ASP A 222 -10.67 14.23 2.34
N ILE A 223 -11.90 13.83 2.67
CA ILE A 223 -13.00 13.68 1.70
C ILE A 223 -13.30 15.03 1.06
N TRP A 224 -13.46 16.07 1.87
CA TRP A 224 -13.67 17.45 1.40
C TRP A 224 -12.58 17.91 0.43
N ASN A 225 -11.31 17.83 0.84
CA ASN A 225 -10.18 18.25 0.02
C ASN A 225 -10.03 17.42 -1.27
N SER A 226 -10.33 16.12 -1.22
CA SER A 226 -10.28 15.23 -2.38
C SER A 226 -11.36 15.58 -3.41
N VAL A 227 -12.60 15.83 -2.98
CA VAL A 227 -13.70 16.21 -3.89
C VAL A 227 -13.42 17.58 -4.52
N CYS A 228 -12.96 18.56 -3.73
CA CYS A 228 -12.54 19.86 -4.25
C CYS A 228 -11.43 19.74 -5.30
N LEU A 229 -10.41 18.90 -5.05
CA LEU A 229 -9.33 18.65 -6.01
C LEU A 229 -9.83 18.00 -7.30
N ILE A 230 -10.72 17.00 -7.20
CA ILE A 230 -11.31 16.32 -8.35
C ILE A 230 -12.10 17.31 -9.21
N LEU A 231 -12.93 18.15 -8.59
CA LEU A 231 -13.72 19.16 -9.32
C LEU A 231 -12.83 20.18 -10.05
N VAL A 232 -11.79 20.69 -9.39
CA VAL A 232 -10.84 21.61 -10.02
C VAL A 232 -10.07 20.92 -11.16
N PHE A 233 -9.67 19.66 -10.99
CA PHE A 233 -9.01 18.89 -12.05
C PHE A 233 -9.93 18.62 -13.23
N CYS A 234 -11.19 18.27 -12.99
CA CYS A 234 -12.21 18.09 -14.03
C CYS A 234 -12.40 19.37 -14.86
N ALA A 235 -12.33 20.57 -14.25
CA ALA A 235 -12.37 21.83 -14.97
C ALA A 235 -11.15 22.02 -15.91
N VAL A 236 -9.96 21.55 -15.51
CA VAL A 236 -8.77 21.56 -16.37
C VAL A 236 -8.89 20.57 -17.52
N VAL A 237 -9.44 19.38 -17.28
CA VAL A 237 -9.67 18.36 -18.31
C VAL A 237 -10.71 18.85 -19.33
N GLU A 238 -11.78 19.47 -18.87
CA GLU A 238 -12.78 20.12 -19.73
C GLU A 238 -12.11 21.15 -20.64
N TYR A 239 -11.28 22.02 -20.07
CA TYR A 239 -10.54 23.00 -20.84
C TYR A 239 -9.62 22.35 -21.89
N ALA A 240 -8.89 21.30 -21.50
CA ALA A 240 -8.02 20.56 -22.42
C ALA A 240 -8.81 19.95 -23.58
N TYR A 241 -9.98 19.37 -23.28
CA TYR A 241 -10.89 18.83 -24.28
C TYR A 241 -11.41 19.91 -25.24
N VAL A 242 -11.90 21.04 -24.72
CA VAL A 242 -12.36 22.17 -25.53
C VAL A 242 -11.20 22.71 -26.39
N CYS A 243 -10.00 22.88 -25.84
CA CYS A 243 -8.85 23.35 -26.60
C CYS A 243 -8.44 22.39 -27.72
N VAL A 244 -8.43 21.08 -27.46
CA VAL A 244 -8.11 20.06 -28.48
C VAL A 244 -9.18 20.04 -29.56
N SER A 245 -10.47 20.05 -29.20
CA SER A 245 -11.57 20.09 -30.17
C SER A 245 -11.46 21.28 -31.12
N VAL A 246 -11.12 22.46 -30.60
CA VAL A 246 -10.92 23.68 -31.40
C VAL A 246 -9.67 23.62 -32.26
N ARG A 247 -8.56 23.06 -31.76
CA ARG A 247 -7.31 22.91 -32.54
C ARG A 247 -7.41 21.86 -33.65
N VAL A 248 -8.07 20.74 -33.39
CA VAL A 248 -8.37 19.71 -34.40
C VAL A 248 -9.21 20.33 -35.50
N HIS A 249 -10.22 21.12 -35.14
CA HIS A 249 -11.02 21.87 -36.09
C HIS A 249 -10.19 22.89 -36.90
N GLN A 250 -9.33 23.69 -36.26
CA GLN A 250 -8.45 24.65 -36.95
C GLN A 250 -7.49 23.96 -37.93
N ARG A 251 -6.91 22.81 -37.55
CA ARG A 251 -6.04 22.02 -38.44
C ARG A 251 -6.81 21.45 -39.64
N ARG A 252 -7.97 20.86 -39.39
CA ARG A 252 -8.82 20.32 -40.45
C ARG A 252 -9.23 21.40 -41.45
N LYS A 253 -9.57 22.60 -40.95
CA LYS A 253 -9.84 23.77 -41.78
C LYS A 253 -8.62 24.23 -42.60
N SER A 254 -7.41 24.18 -42.03
CA SER A 254 -6.18 24.50 -42.77
C SER A 254 -5.83 23.46 -43.84
N GLU A 255 -6.06 22.17 -43.55
CA GLU A 255 -5.83 21.06 -44.48
C GLU A 255 -6.83 21.07 -45.63
N ILE A 256 -8.13 21.31 -45.34
CA ILE A 256 -9.17 21.50 -46.36
C ILE A 256 -8.85 22.73 -47.20
N SER A 257 -8.42 23.85 -46.59
CA SER A 257 -8.04 25.05 -47.33
C SER A 257 -6.81 24.85 -48.23
N SER A 258 -5.82 24.04 -47.85
CA SER A 258 -4.70 23.69 -48.73
C SER A 258 -5.09 22.72 -49.83
N SER A 259 -5.97 21.76 -49.53
CA SER A 259 -6.52 20.80 -50.50
C SER A 259 -7.38 21.49 -51.57
N ASP A 260 -8.22 22.44 -51.14
CA ASP A 260 -9.05 23.28 -52.01
C ASP A 260 -8.20 24.14 -52.97
N ILE A 261 -7.03 24.60 -52.53
CA ILE A 261 -6.09 25.38 -53.36
C ILE A 261 -5.38 24.47 -54.38
N GLU A 262 -5.03 23.23 -54.01
CA GLU A 262 -4.47 22.24 -54.95
C GLU A 262 -5.49 21.76 -55.98
N ILE A 263 -6.74 21.48 -55.57
CA ILE A 263 -7.83 21.02 -56.46
C ILE A 263 -8.26 22.13 -57.44
N CYS A 264 -8.33 23.39 -56.99
CA CYS A 264 -8.59 24.56 -57.87
C CYS A 264 -7.52 24.77 -58.93
N ASN A 265 -6.27 24.32 -58.68
CA ASN A 265 -5.19 24.42 -59.65
C ASN A 265 -5.19 23.28 -60.68
N GLN A 266 -5.90 22.17 -60.44
CA GLN A 266 -5.84 21.00 -61.31
C GLN A 266 -7.03 20.75 -62.23
N HIS A 267 -8.26 21.27 -62.01
CA HIS A 267 -9.37 21.04 -62.95
C HIS A 267 -10.34 22.24 -63.07
N LYS A 268 -10.40 22.85 -64.26
CA LYS A 268 -11.54 23.67 -64.72
C LYS A 268 -12.54 22.74 -65.42
N GLU A 269 -13.52 22.25 -64.68
CA GLU A 269 -14.87 21.79 -65.12
C GLU A 269 -15.44 20.73 -64.18
N MET A 270 -15.71 21.09 -62.91
CA MET A 270 -16.64 20.33 -62.06
C MET A 270 -17.17 21.20 -60.91
N LYS A 271 -18.03 22.17 -61.24
CA LYS A 271 -18.57 23.13 -60.26
C LYS A 271 -19.75 22.58 -59.43
N HIS A 272 -20.44 21.54 -59.92
CA HIS A 272 -21.72 21.12 -59.35
C HIS A 272 -21.61 20.08 -58.23
N GLU A 273 -20.61 19.18 -58.26
CA GLU A 273 -20.36 18.21 -57.18
C GLU A 273 -19.65 18.85 -55.98
N LEU A 274 -18.67 19.73 -56.25
CA LEU A 274 -17.90 20.48 -55.23
C LEU A 274 -18.78 21.40 -54.36
N GLN A 275 -19.91 21.88 -54.89
CA GLN A 275 -20.86 22.69 -54.13
C GLN A 275 -21.67 21.86 -53.13
N SER A 276 -21.97 20.59 -53.44
CA SER A 276 -22.71 19.71 -52.52
C SER A 276 -21.84 19.23 -51.35
N GLU A 277 -20.55 18.95 -51.61
CA GLU A 277 -19.55 18.63 -50.58
C GLU A 277 -19.23 19.83 -49.68
N LYS A 278 -19.02 21.02 -50.25
CA LYS A 278 -18.79 22.26 -49.46
C LYS A 278 -19.96 22.65 -48.57
N GLN A 279 -21.18 22.25 -48.94
CA GLN A 279 -22.39 22.52 -48.16
C GLN A 279 -22.58 21.50 -47.03
N SER A 280 -22.18 20.24 -47.24
CA SER A 280 -22.13 19.19 -46.20
C SER A 280 -20.99 19.44 -45.19
N GLU A 281 -19.81 19.85 -45.66
CA GLU A 281 -18.68 20.25 -44.80
C GLU A 281 -18.98 21.50 -43.97
N ARG A 282 -19.61 22.54 -44.53
CA ARG A 282 -20.05 23.72 -43.76
C ARG A 282 -21.06 23.36 -42.67
N SER A 283 -21.91 22.38 -42.90
CA SER A 283 -22.93 21.92 -41.95
C SER A 283 -22.30 21.12 -40.80
N TYR A 284 -21.32 20.26 -41.09
CA TYR A 284 -20.52 19.55 -40.09
C TYR A 284 -19.60 20.50 -39.29
N ASP A 285 -18.95 21.47 -39.94
CA ASP A 285 -18.10 22.48 -39.30
C ASP A 285 -18.86 23.35 -38.29
N GLN A 286 -20.11 23.70 -38.61
CA GLN A 286 -21.02 24.41 -37.71
C GLN A 286 -21.44 23.53 -36.53
N LEU A 287 -21.66 22.22 -36.73
CA LEU A 287 -22.04 21.30 -35.66
C LEU A 287 -20.93 21.11 -34.60
N GLU A 288 -19.66 21.05 -35.02
CA GLU A 288 -18.52 20.76 -34.14
C GLU A 288 -18.08 21.98 -33.30
N THR A 289 -18.12 23.19 -33.89
CA THR A 289 -17.95 24.44 -33.11
C THR A 289 -19.13 24.72 -32.17
N VAL A 290 -20.35 24.30 -32.55
CA VAL A 290 -21.50 24.28 -31.64
C VAL A 290 -21.28 23.28 -30.52
N ALA A 291 -20.71 22.10 -30.78
CA ALA A 291 -20.43 21.09 -29.75
C ALA A 291 -19.43 21.60 -28.69
N ALA A 292 -18.30 22.19 -29.08
CA ALA A 292 -17.33 22.77 -28.13
C ALA A 292 -17.94 23.88 -27.26
N ARG A 293 -18.76 24.76 -27.85
CA ARG A 293 -19.50 25.80 -27.11
C ARG A 293 -20.64 25.24 -26.25
N THR A 294 -21.17 24.08 -26.63
CA THR A 294 -22.22 23.38 -25.88
C THR A 294 -21.65 22.73 -24.63
N VAL A 295 -20.42 22.21 -24.70
CA VAL A 295 -19.69 21.70 -23.54
C VAL A 295 -19.44 22.81 -22.52
N ASP A 296 -18.88 23.96 -22.91
CA ASP A 296 -18.74 25.13 -21.99
C ASP A 296 -20.09 25.52 -21.35
N LYS A 297 -21.20 25.51 -22.12
CA LYS A 297 -22.54 25.85 -21.60
C LYS A 297 -23.10 24.83 -20.60
N ILE A 298 -22.91 23.54 -20.86
CA ILE A 298 -23.32 22.47 -19.95
C ILE A 298 -22.49 22.55 -18.67
N SER A 299 -21.18 22.74 -18.80
CA SER A 299 -20.23 22.86 -17.68
C SER A 299 -20.55 24.03 -16.73
N ARG A 300 -21.07 25.15 -17.25
CA ARG A 300 -21.52 26.31 -16.43
C ARG A 300 -22.62 25.97 -15.43
N VAL A 301 -23.48 25.00 -15.74
CA VAL A 301 -24.59 24.62 -14.87
C VAL A 301 -24.24 23.36 -14.07
N SER A 302 -23.58 22.38 -14.71
CA SER A 302 -23.29 21.10 -14.07
C SER A 302 -22.30 21.22 -12.91
N PHE A 303 -21.22 22.00 -13.05
CA PHE A 303 -20.20 22.10 -12.00
C PHE A 303 -20.71 22.77 -10.72
N PRO A 304 -21.36 23.96 -10.77
CA PRO A 304 -21.96 24.56 -9.58
C PRO A 304 -23.05 23.67 -8.96
N PHE A 305 -23.84 22.99 -9.78
CA PHE A 305 -24.89 22.09 -9.30
C PHE A 305 -24.33 20.87 -8.57
N VAL A 306 -23.32 20.21 -9.13
CA VAL A 306 -22.63 19.07 -8.49
C VAL A 306 -21.97 19.52 -7.18
N PHE A 307 -21.32 20.68 -7.17
CA PHE A 307 -20.72 21.22 -5.95
C PHE A 307 -21.78 21.57 -4.89
N PHE A 308 -22.91 22.14 -5.28
CA PHE A 308 -24.02 22.43 -4.38
C PHE A 308 -24.59 21.15 -3.74
N ILE A 309 -24.87 20.13 -4.55
CA ILE A 309 -25.31 18.81 -4.04
C ILE A 309 -24.28 18.25 -3.06
N PHE A 310 -23.00 18.29 -3.41
CA PHE A 310 -21.94 17.83 -2.53
C PHE A 310 -21.95 18.57 -1.19
N ASN A 311 -22.09 19.89 -1.19
CA ASN A 311 -22.17 20.68 0.06
C ASN A 311 -23.38 20.28 0.90
N CYS A 312 -24.57 20.12 0.29
CA CYS A 312 -25.76 19.67 1.00
C CYS A 312 -25.59 18.29 1.62
N VAL A 313 -25.07 17.32 0.84
CA VAL A 313 -24.81 15.96 1.32
C VAL A 313 -23.76 15.95 2.41
N TYR A 314 -22.67 16.70 2.25
CA TYR A 314 -21.59 16.77 3.23
C TYR A 314 -22.07 17.37 4.54
N CYS A 315 -22.80 18.49 4.51
CA CYS A 315 -23.37 19.10 5.70
C CYS A 315 -24.35 18.16 6.41
N HIS A 316 -25.25 17.53 5.66
CA HIS A 316 -26.22 16.59 6.23
C HIS A 316 -25.55 15.35 6.84
N LEU A 317 -24.48 14.85 6.20
CA LEU A 317 -23.72 13.70 6.70
C LEU A 317 -22.93 14.05 7.97
N VAL A 318 -22.36 15.25 8.06
CA VAL A 318 -21.71 15.74 9.29
C VAL A 318 -22.73 15.88 10.42
N GLU A 319 -23.92 16.38 10.14
CA GLU A 319 -25.00 16.55 11.11
C GLU A 319 -25.57 15.20 11.59
N LEU A 320 -25.85 14.26 10.68
CA LEU A 320 -26.27 12.89 11.02
C LEU A 320 -25.24 12.18 11.91
N LEU A 321 -23.96 12.33 11.59
CA LEU A 321 -22.88 11.76 12.38
C LEU A 321 -22.74 12.41 13.78
N GLN A 322 -23.22 13.63 13.98
CA GLN A 322 -23.32 14.24 15.31
C GLN A 322 -24.54 13.72 16.09
N ILE A 323 -25.65 13.45 15.42
CA ILE A 323 -26.88 12.93 16.06
C ILE A 323 -26.67 11.49 16.59
N GLU A 324 -26.02 10.60 15.82
CA GLU A 324 -25.68 9.24 16.29
C GLU A 324 -24.84 9.23 17.58
N MET A 325 -24.10 10.30 17.89
CA MET A 325 -23.32 10.39 19.12
C MET A 325 -24.14 10.75 20.36
N MET A 326 -25.20 11.57 20.20
CA MET A 326 -26.10 11.85 21.32
C MET A 326 -26.88 10.59 21.72
N GLU A 327 -27.26 9.77 20.74
CA GLU A 327 -28.00 8.52 20.97
C GLU A 327 -27.11 7.46 21.67
N ASN A 328 -25.86 7.29 21.23
CA ASN A 328 -24.89 6.39 21.89
C ASN A 328 -24.44 6.88 23.28
N SER A 329 -24.45 8.19 23.54
CA SER A 329 -24.14 8.79 24.86
C SER A 329 -25.28 8.59 25.87
N GLU A 330 -26.54 8.54 25.40
CA GLU A 330 -27.70 8.23 26.25
C GLU A 330 -27.85 6.73 26.54
N GLU A 331 -27.54 5.84 25.59
CA GLU A 331 -27.54 4.38 25.84
C GLU A 331 -26.51 3.98 26.90
N CYS A 332 -25.36 4.66 26.98
CA CYS A 332 -24.37 4.46 28.04
C CYS A 332 -24.81 4.98 29.43
N LYS A 333 -25.85 5.83 29.52
CA LYS A 333 -26.36 6.35 30.81
C LYS A 333 -27.49 5.52 31.41
N LEU A 334 -28.09 4.60 30.65
CA LEU A 334 -29.33 3.89 31.02
C LEU A 334 -29.15 2.43 31.46
N LEU A 335 -27.92 1.93 31.58
CA LEU A 335 -27.65 0.57 32.08
C LEU A 335 -27.16 0.59 33.54
N PRO A 336 -28.00 0.24 34.53
CA PRO A 336 -27.54 -0.15 35.85
C PRO A 336 -27.06 -1.62 35.80
N ASP A 337 -25.91 -1.89 36.43
CA ASP A 337 -25.41 -3.22 36.79
C ASP A 337 -25.33 -4.28 35.68
N VAL A 338 -24.53 -4.02 34.64
CA VAL A 338 -24.00 -5.10 33.77
C VAL A 338 -22.49 -4.93 33.63
N ASN A 339 -21.77 -5.99 34.00
CA ASN A 339 -20.32 -6.13 33.87
C ASN A 339 -19.84 -5.63 32.50
N VAL A 340 -19.01 -4.57 32.49
CA VAL A 340 -18.29 -4.09 31.32
C VAL A 340 -17.16 -5.07 31.01
N ALA A 341 -17.52 -6.25 30.51
CA ALA A 341 -16.61 -7.25 29.95
C ALA A 341 -17.08 -7.73 28.56
N SER A 342 -18.10 -7.10 27.96
CA SER A 342 -18.72 -7.59 26.71
C SER A 342 -18.69 -6.62 25.53
N CYS A 343 -17.89 -5.55 25.57
CA CYS A 343 -17.53 -4.76 24.39
C CYS A 343 -16.01 -4.52 24.32
N ASP A 344 -15.21 -5.56 24.53
CA ASP A 344 -13.85 -5.67 23.96
C ASP A 344 -13.27 -7.05 24.31
N GLN A 345 -13.72 -8.08 23.59
CA GLN A 345 -13.01 -9.36 23.56
C GLN A 345 -12.97 -9.91 22.14
N SER A 346 -11.94 -9.51 21.40
CA SER A 346 -11.28 -10.41 20.45
C SER A 346 -9.82 -10.00 20.22
N MET A 347 -8.98 -10.03 21.25
CA MET A 347 -7.53 -10.21 21.10
C MET A 347 -7.03 -11.16 22.18
N THR A 348 -6.72 -12.38 21.75
CA THR A 348 -6.23 -13.50 22.57
C THR A 348 -4.83 -13.22 23.13
N SER A 349 -4.71 -13.38 24.44
CA SER A 349 -3.48 -13.42 25.23
C SER A 349 -2.60 -14.62 24.86
N ALA A 350 -1.28 -14.41 24.72
CA ALA A 350 -0.29 -15.47 24.71
C ALA A 350 0.48 -15.44 26.03
N GLU A 351 0.47 -16.56 26.76
CA GLU A 351 1.23 -16.77 27.99
C GLU A 351 2.74 -16.81 27.72
N ILE A 352 3.54 -16.15 28.55
CA ILE A 352 5.00 -16.28 28.58
C ILE A 352 5.43 -16.69 29.99
N HIS A 353 6.00 -17.88 30.06
CA HIS A 353 6.67 -18.45 31.23
C HIS A 353 8.06 -17.81 31.38
N TRP A 354 8.40 -17.32 32.58
CA TRP A 354 9.79 -16.97 32.92
C TRP A 354 10.32 -17.95 33.97
N SER A 355 11.35 -18.70 33.60
CA SER A 355 12.24 -19.40 34.54
C SER A 355 13.34 -18.42 34.98
N SER A 356 13.45 -18.23 36.29
CA SER A 356 14.50 -17.48 36.96
C SER A 356 15.87 -18.13 36.72
N HIS A 357 16.89 -17.34 36.36
CA HIS A 357 18.26 -17.48 36.87
C HIS A 357 18.92 -16.09 36.85
N SER A 358 19.44 -15.73 38.01
CA SER A 358 20.14 -14.49 38.34
C SER A 358 21.55 -14.50 37.77
N GLU A 359 21.97 -13.42 37.10
CA GLU A 359 23.38 -13.01 37.13
C GLU A 359 23.53 -11.52 36.80
N TYR A 360 24.36 -10.86 37.60
CA TYR A 360 24.60 -9.43 37.69
C TYR A 360 25.81 -9.08 36.79
N ILE A 361 25.67 -8.19 35.80
CA ILE A 361 26.81 -7.68 35.00
C ILE A 361 26.73 -6.14 34.93
N PRO A 362 27.83 -5.40 35.16
CA PRO A 362 27.82 -3.95 35.32
C PRO A 362 27.74 -3.19 33.98
N GLN A 363 27.22 -1.96 34.08
CA GLN A 363 27.03 -1.00 32.99
C GLN A 363 28.29 -0.79 32.13
N SER A 364 28.15 -1.02 30.82
CA SER A 364 28.91 -0.32 29.79
C SER A 364 27.98 0.05 28.64
N GLN A 365 28.12 1.28 28.15
CA GLN A 365 27.26 1.89 27.14
C GLN A 365 27.26 1.09 25.84
N SER A 366 26.17 0.39 25.57
CA SER A 366 25.77 -0.01 24.22
C SER A 366 24.32 0.37 24.04
N SER A 367 24.08 1.36 23.18
CA SER A 367 22.78 1.82 22.71
C SER A 367 21.98 0.65 22.14
N ILE A 368 21.07 0.09 22.95
CA ILE A 368 19.99 -0.74 22.46
C ILE A 368 19.01 0.21 21.75
N ILE A 369 19.14 0.29 20.43
CA ILE A 369 18.07 0.76 19.58
C ILE A 369 16.96 -0.28 19.75
N ILE A 370 16.01 0.01 20.65
CA ILE A 370 14.70 -0.61 20.59
C ILE A 370 14.11 -0.12 19.27
N GLU A 371 14.12 -0.98 18.25
CA GLU A 371 13.32 -0.76 17.05
C GLU A 371 11.88 -0.59 17.51
N GLU A 372 11.39 0.65 17.48
CA GLU A 372 9.97 0.97 17.55
C GLU A 372 9.22 0.05 16.58
N ASP A 373 8.41 -0.82 17.14
CA ASP A 373 7.49 -1.69 16.42
C ASP A 373 6.48 -0.82 15.67
N LYS A 374 6.79 -0.53 14.40
CA LYS A 374 5.86 0.04 13.43
C LYS A 374 4.75 -0.99 13.21
N SER A 375 3.70 -0.92 14.02
CA SER A 375 2.45 -1.64 13.74
C SER A 375 1.98 -1.26 12.33
N HIS A 376 2.21 -2.18 11.41
CA HIS A 376 1.95 -2.02 9.99
C HIS A 376 0.44 -1.81 9.76
N GLN A 377 0.08 -0.68 9.15
CA GLN A 377 -1.20 -0.46 8.47
C GLN A 377 -1.60 -1.73 7.69
N LYS A 378 -2.64 -2.43 8.14
CA LYS A 378 -3.13 -3.64 7.49
C LYS A 378 -3.97 -3.28 6.25
N VAL A 379 -3.72 -3.96 5.13
CA VAL A 379 -4.32 -3.74 3.80
C VAL A 379 -5.59 -4.57 3.62
N GLY A 380 -6.63 -3.99 2.99
CA GLY A 380 -7.89 -4.69 2.70
C GLY A 380 -7.78 -5.72 1.56
N ASN A 381 -8.77 -6.61 1.43
CA ASN A 381 -8.74 -7.73 0.49
C ASN A 381 -8.70 -7.28 -0.99
N CYS A 382 -9.49 -6.27 -1.37
CA CYS A 382 -9.50 -5.74 -2.76
C CYS A 382 -8.17 -5.07 -3.14
N SER A 383 -7.58 -4.30 -2.23
CA SER A 383 -6.26 -3.70 -2.45
C SER A 383 -5.17 -4.78 -2.54
N SER A 384 -5.27 -5.83 -1.73
CA SER A 384 -4.36 -6.99 -1.78
C SER A 384 -4.49 -7.77 -3.10
N LEU A 385 -5.71 -7.94 -3.61
CA LEU A 385 -5.96 -8.51 -4.94
C LEU A 385 -5.30 -7.68 -6.04
N MET A 386 -5.46 -6.36 -5.99
CA MET A 386 -4.83 -5.44 -6.96
C MET A 386 -3.29 -5.50 -6.89
N HIS A 387 -2.70 -5.66 -5.70
CA HIS A 387 -1.26 -5.86 -5.55
C HIS A 387 -0.80 -7.21 -6.13
N LEU A 388 -1.58 -8.28 -5.94
CA LEU A 388 -1.28 -9.60 -6.51
C LEU A 388 -1.40 -9.60 -8.04
N LEU A 389 -2.47 -9.00 -8.58
CA LEU A 389 -2.67 -8.82 -10.01
C LEU A 389 -1.54 -8.01 -10.61
N LYS A 390 -1.13 -6.91 -9.97
CA LYS A 390 0.01 -6.10 -10.42
C LYS A 390 1.32 -6.89 -10.48
N GLY A 391 1.52 -7.75 -9.49
CA GLY A 391 2.71 -8.59 -9.40
C GLY A 391 2.91 -9.52 -10.58
N ASN A 392 1.80 -10.06 -11.09
CA ASN A 392 1.79 -11.06 -12.15
C ASN A 392 1.45 -10.45 -13.53
N ILE A 393 0.61 -9.41 -13.60
CA ILE A 393 0.23 -8.74 -14.85
C ILE A 393 1.32 -7.71 -15.21
N GLY A 394 2.34 -8.19 -15.92
CA GLY A 394 3.48 -7.40 -16.42
C GLY A 394 3.92 -7.83 -17.81
N THR A 395 5.22 -8.04 -18.02
CA THR A 395 5.78 -8.56 -19.29
C THR A 395 5.39 -10.00 -19.59
N GLY A 396 5.02 -10.79 -18.56
CA GLY A 396 4.61 -12.18 -18.70
C GLY A 396 3.41 -12.36 -19.64
N ILE A 397 2.30 -11.64 -19.43
CA ILE A 397 1.11 -11.73 -20.30
C ILE A 397 1.42 -11.40 -21.76
N LEU A 398 2.31 -10.44 -21.98
CA LEU A 398 2.64 -9.95 -23.32
C LEU A 398 3.52 -10.94 -24.09
N ALA A 399 4.30 -11.77 -23.39
CA ALA A 399 5.15 -12.81 -23.98
C ALA A 399 4.40 -14.13 -24.28
N MET A 400 3.15 -14.30 -23.82
CA MET A 400 2.38 -15.54 -23.98
C MET A 400 2.20 -16.01 -25.43
N PRO A 401 2.00 -15.14 -26.45
CA PRO A 401 1.93 -15.59 -27.84
C PRO A 401 3.24 -16.24 -28.32
N SER A 402 4.38 -15.69 -27.91
CA SER A 402 5.72 -16.22 -28.20
C SER A 402 5.96 -17.54 -27.45
N ALA A 403 5.47 -17.69 -26.21
CA ALA A 403 5.47 -18.98 -25.53
C ALA A 403 4.70 -20.04 -26.35
N ILE A 404 3.45 -19.78 -26.72
CA ILE A 404 2.66 -20.75 -27.51
C ILE A 404 3.30 -21.00 -28.88
N LYS A 405 3.97 -20.01 -29.48
CA LYS A 405 4.78 -20.21 -30.69
C LYS A 405 5.86 -21.27 -30.52
N ASN A 406 6.42 -21.49 -29.34
CA ASN A 406 7.42 -22.52 -29.09
C ASN A 406 6.82 -23.90 -28.79
N ALA A 407 5.57 -23.99 -28.34
CA ALA A 407 4.90 -25.26 -28.01
C ALA A 407 3.91 -25.77 -29.06
N GLY A 408 3.31 -24.88 -29.85
CA GLY A 408 2.15 -25.16 -30.70
C GLY A 408 0.83 -24.80 -30.01
N LEU A 409 -0.23 -24.58 -30.79
CA LEU A 409 -1.46 -23.95 -30.32
C LEU A 409 -2.12 -24.71 -29.15
N TRP A 410 -2.35 -26.02 -29.30
CA TRP A 410 -3.07 -26.80 -28.30
C TRP A 410 -2.19 -27.21 -27.13
N VAL A 411 -0.96 -27.68 -27.41
CA VAL A 411 0.00 -28.05 -26.36
C VAL A 411 0.34 -26.83 -25.49
N GLY A 412 0.57 -25.67 -26.10
CA GLY A 412 0.86 -24.43 -25.37
C GLY A 412 -0.32 -23.94 -24.52
N THR A 413 -1.56 -24.04 -25.04
CA THR A 413 -2.76 -23.60 -24.30
C THR A 413 -3.03 -24.51 -23.09
N ILE A 414 -3.00 -25.83 -23.28
CA ILE A 414 -3.19 -26.79 -22.18
C ILE A 414 -2.04 -26.69 -21.18
N GLY A 415 -0.81 -26.52 -21.66
CA GLY A 415 0.36 -26.37 -20.81
C GLY A 415 0.31 -25.12 -19.93
N ILE A 416 -0.26 -23.99 -20.41
CA ILE A 416 -0.39 -22.76 -19.61
C ILE A 416 -1.34 -23.02 -18.43
N LEU A 417 -2.46 -23.70 -18.68
CA LEU A 417 -3.41 -24.09 -17.62
C LEU A 417 -2.77 -25.06 -16.62
N ALA A 418 -2.01 -26.04 -17.09
CA ALA A 418 -1.32 -27.01 -16.24
C ALA A 418 -0.24 -26.36 -15.37
N ILE A 419 0.63 -25.55 -15.98
CA ILE A 419 1.69 -24.81 -15.26
C ILE A 419 1.07 -23.82 -14.27
N GLY A 420 0.00 -23.10 -14.66
CA GLY A 420 -0.73 -22.20 -13.76
C GLY A 420 -1.33 -22.95 -12.56
N GLY A 421 -1.93 -24.12 -12.78
CA GLY A 421 -2.45 -24.97 -11.71
C GLY A 421 -1.35 -25.45 -10.74
N ILE A 422 -0.20 -25.90 -11.27
CA ILE A 422 0.95 -26.31 -10.46
C ILE A 422 1.52 -25.12 -9.68
N ALA A 423 1.64 -23.94 -10.30
CA ALA A 423 2.14 -22.74 -9.63
C ALA A 423 1.22 -22.30 -8.47
N ILE A 424 -0.10 -22.27 -8.69
CA ILE A 424 -1.09 -21.99 -7.65
C ILE A 424 -0.96 -23.00 -6.51
N TYR A 425 -0.83 -24.29 -6.85
CA TYR A 425 -0.65 -25.35 -5.88
C TYR A 425 0.61 -25.15 -5.02
N CYS A 426 1.75 -24.80 -5.63
CA CYS A 426 2.98 -24.49 -4.92
C CYS A 426 2.87 -23.25 -4.01
N MET A 427 2.11 -22.22 -4.42
CA MET A 427 1.87 -21.05 -3.57
C MET A 427 1.05 -21.43 -2.32
N HIS A 428 0.01 -22.26 -2.46
CA HIS A 428 -0.75 -22.80 -1.31
C HIS A 428 0.08 -23.67 -0.40
N MET A 429 0.93 -24.53 -0.98
CA MET A 429 1.87 -25.35 -0.22
C MET A 429 2.80 -24.49 0.65
N LEU A 430 3.34 -23.41 0.08
CA LEU A 430 4.18 -22.46 0.83
C LEU A 430 3.39 -21.77 1.96
N LEU A 431 2.16 -21.32 1.70
CA LEU A 431 1.30 -20.69 2.71
C LEU A 431 0.96 -21.64 3.86
N ASN A 432 0.64 -22.89 3.56
CA ASN A 432 0.34 -23.91 4.56
C ASN A 432 1.56 -24.19 5.44
N CYS A 433 2.74 -24.36 4.83
CA CYS A 433 3.99 -24.51 5.58
C CYS A 433 4.29 -23.29 6.46
N CYS A 434 4.06 -22.08 5.96
CA CYS A 434 4.22 -20.87 6.76
C CYS A 434 3.31 -20.87 7.99
N ASN A 435 2.03 -21.23 7.84
CA ASN A 435 1.09 -21.28 8.95
C ASN A 435 1.52 -22.27 10.04
N ILE A 436 2.06 -23.42 9.64
CA ILE A 436 2.60 -24.43 10.56
C ILE A 436 3.85 -23.89 11.27
N LEU A 437 4.82 -23.35 10.53
CA LEU A 437 6.10 -22.87 11.07
C LEU A 437 5.95 -21.62 11.94
N CYS A 438 5.04 -20.70 11.62
CA CYS A 438 4.69 -19.55 12.46
C CYS A 438 4.21 -20.00 13.85
N LYS A 439 3.37 -21.04 13.91
CA LYS A 439 2.92 -21.63 15.18
C LYS A 439 4.06 -22.28 15.96
N ARG A 440 4.98 -22.97 15.27
CA ARG A 440 6.15 -23.63 15.90
C ARG A 440 7.11 -22.65 16.57
N VAL A 441 7.37 -21.51 15.92
CA VAL A 441 8.35 -20.51 16.41
C VAL A 441 7.68 -19.38 17.19
N ASN A 442 6.36 -19.44 17.36
CA ASN A 442 5.56 -18.40 18.01
C ASN A 442 5.83 -17.00 17.42
N LYS A 443 5.90 -16.92 16.08
CA LYS A 443 6.06 -15.66 15.34
C LYS A 443 4.81 -15.38 14.50
N PRO A 444 4.30 -14.14 14.49
CA PRO A 444 3.06 -13.81 13.79
C PRO A 444 3.19 -13.89 12.26
N THR A 445 4.38 -13.63 11.73
CA THR A 445 4.66 -13.64 10.28
C THR A 445 6.07 -14.12 9.99
N LEU A 446 6.25 -14.77 8.84
CA LEU A 446 7.56 -15.15 8.28
C LEU A 446 7.63 -14.67 6.83
N ASP A 447 8.83 -14.29 6.36
CA ASP A 447 9.08 -14.07 4.94
C ASP A 447 9.60 -15.36 4.28
N TYR A 448 9.67 -15.39 2.94
CA TYR A 448 9.98 -16.62 2.22
C TYR A 448 11.34 -17.22 2.62
N ALA A 449 12.37 -16.38 2.81
CA ALA A 449 13.68 -16.84 3.22
C ALA A 449 13.68 -17.39 4.67
N SER A 450 12.94 -16.76 5.58
CA SER A 450 12.79 -17.24 6.96
C SER A 450 11.97 -18.54 7.04
N ILE A 451 11.03 -18.78 6.12
CA ILE A 451 10.28 -20.03 6.06
C ILE A 451 11.24 -21.22 5.86
N LEU A 452 12.10 -21.18 4.84
CA LEU A 452 13.04 -22.28 4.58
C LEU A 452 14.05 -22.44 5.71
N GLU A 453 14.57 -21.35 6.26
CA GLU A 453 15.47 -21.39 7.41
C GLU A 453 14.81 -22.05 8.62
N THR A 454 13.58 -21.65 8.93
CA THR A 454 12.82 -22.18 10.07
C THR A 454 12.46 -23.65 9.86
N ALA A 455 12.10 -24.04 8.63
CA ALA A 455 11.86 -25.43 8.26
C ALA A 455 13.12 -26.29 8.47
N LEU A 456 14.30 -25.78 8.15
CA LEU A 456 15.57 -26.47 8.39
C LEU A 456 15.96 -26.50 9.88
N GLN A 457 15.76 -25.40 10.62
CA GLN A 457 16.06 -25.32 12.06
C GLN A 457 15.22 -26.30 12.88
N THR A 458 13.91 -26.37 12.58
CA THR A 458 12.97 -27.25 13.27
C THR A 458 12.93 -28.66 12.69
N GLY A 459 13.49 -28.85 11.49
CA GLY A 459 13.54 -30.10 10.74
C GLY A 459 14.51 -31.17 11.31
N PRO A 460 14.84 -32.19 10.50
CA PRO A 460 15.70 -33.31 10.88
C PRO A 460 17.10 -32.85 11.33
N GLU A 461 17.64 -33.46 12.38
CA GLU A 461 18.88 -33.02 13.05
C GLU A 461 20.07 -32.82 12.10
N ARG A 462 20.23 -33.69 11.10
CA ARG A 462 21.33 -33.63 10.12
C ARG A 462 21.31 -32.38 9.24
N LEU A 463 20.12 -31.80 9.04
CA LEU A 463 19.89 -30.66 8.15
C LEU A 463 19.88 -29.31 8.88
N ARG A 464 19.75 -29.31 10.22
CA ARG A 464 19.69 -28.08 11.04
C ARG A 464 20.89 -27.14 10.82
N ARG A 465 22.10 -27.70 10.65
CA ARG A 465 23.33 -26.94 10.39
C ARG A 465 23.30 -26.12 9.09
N TRP A 466 22.39 -26.43 8.16
CA TRP A 466 22.26 -25.77 6.87
C TRP A 466 21.21 -24.66 6.86
N SER A 467 20.58 -24.33 8.00
CA SER A 467 19.47 -23.38 8.03
C SER A 467 19.81 -21.99 7.49
N SER A 468 20.98 -21.46 7.87
CA SER A 468 21.47 -20.15 7.40
C SER A 468 21.77 -20.17 5.91
N VAL A 469 22.25 -21.30 5.39
CA VAL A 469 22.47 -21.52 3.95
C VAL A 469 21.14 -21.54 3.21
N GLY A 470 20.09 -22.15 3.78
CA GLY A 470 18.73 -22.11 3.22
C GLY A 470 18.21 -20.69 3.03
N ARG A 471 18.31 -19.82 4.06
CA ARG A 471 17.97 -18.40 3.95
C ARG A 471 18.75 -17.73 2.80
N MET A 472 20.06 -17.98 2.72
CA MET A 472 20.91 -17.40 1.70
C MET A 472 20.51 -17.83 0.29
N VAL A 473 20.19 -19.11 0.08
CA VAL A 473 19.73 -19.66 -1.21
C VAL A 473 18.46 -18.94 -1.68
N VAL A 474 17.43 -18.84 -0.83
CA VAL A 474 16.17 -18.15 -1.19
C VAL A 474 16.44 -16.70 -1.55
N ASN A 475 17.23 -15.99 -0.75
CA ASN A 475 17.57 -14.58 -1.01
C ASN A 475 18.35 -14.38 -2.32
N ILE A 476 19.31 -15.26 -2.63
CA ILE A 476 20.05 -15.20 -3.90
C ILE A 476 19.09 -15.36 -5.09
N PHE A 477 18.23 -16.38 -5.06
CA PHE A 477 17.28 -16.62 -6.15
C PHE A 477 16.24 -15.50 -6.27
N LEU A 478 15.76 -14.94 -5.16
CA LEU A 478 14.87 -13.76 -5.17
C LEU A 478 15.56 -12.57 -5.82
N VAL A 479 16.78 -12.23 -5.40
CA VAL A 479 17.55 -11.11 -5.97
C VAL A 479 17.81 -11.31 -7.46
N MET A 480 18.19 -12.52 -7.86
CA MET A 480 18.44 -12.87 -9.26
C MET A 480 17.19 -12.74 -10.12
N THR A 481 16.04 -13.21 -9.64
CA THR A 481 14.75 -13.08 -10.33
C THR A 481 14.39 -11.61 -10.54
N GLN A 482 14.53 -10.78 -9.48
CA GLN A 482 14.19 -9.36 -9.54
C GLN A 482 15.13 -8.56 -10.44
N ILE A 483 16.44 -8.80 -10.38
CA ILE A 483 17.41 -8.23 -11.32
C ILE A 483 17.06 -8.65 -12.75
N GLY A 484 16.70 -9.91 -12.96
CA GLY A 484 16.23 -10.41 -14.25
C GLY A 484 15.00 -9.64 -14.76
N PHE A 485 14.00 -9.41 -13.92
CA PHE A 485 12.81 -8.64 -14.28
C PHE A 485 13.17 -7.20 -14.69
N CYS A 486 14.07 -6.55 -13.95
CA CYS A 486 14.61 -5.25 -14.30
C CYS A 486 15.31 -5.24 -15.68
N CYS A 487 16.08 -6.29 -16.01
CA CYS A 487 16.71 -6.42 -17.33
C CYS A 487 15.67 -6.55 -18.45
N VAL A 488 14.65 -7.39 -18.25
CA VAL A 488 13.54 -7.57 -19.20
C VAL A 488 12.80 -6.25 -19.41
N TYR A 489 12.54 -5.48 -18.36
CA TYR A 489 11.87 -4.18 -18.47
C TYR A 489 12.70 -3.16 -19.28
N LEU A 490 14.03 -3.12 -19.08
CA LEU A 490 14.91 -2.26 -19.88
C LEU A 490 14.82 -2.58 -21.38
N VAL A 491 14.93 -3.85 -21.73
CA VAL A 491 14.84 -4.31 -23.14
C VAL A 491 13.44 -4.03 -23.69
N PHE A 492 12.39 -4.33 -22.92
CA PHE A 492 11.00 -4.11 -23.34
C PHE A 492 10.72 -2.63 -23.64
N ILE A 493 11.07 -1.73 -22.72
CA ILE A 493 10.83 -0.28 -22.89
C ILE A 493 11.59 0.21 -24.12
N ALA A 494 12.85 -0.19 -24.27
CA ALA A 494 13.68 0.19 -25.41
C ALA A 494 13.08 -0.27 -26.75
N GLN A 495 12.62 -1.52 -26.84
CA GLN A 495 12.03 -2.07 -28.07
C GLN A 495 10.69 -1.40 -28.43
N ASN A 496 9.84 -1.14 -27.44
CA ASN A 496 8.55 -0.47 -27.69
C ASN A 496 8.74 1.00 -28.10
N VAL A 497 9.66 1.73 -27.45
CA VAL A 497 10.01 3.10 -27.84
C VAL A 497 10.63 3.14 -29.24
N LYS A 498 11.51 2.18 -29.57
CA LYS A 498 12.08 2.06 -30.91
C LYS A 498 11.00 1.86 -31.96
N GLN A 499 10.06 0.94 -31.76
CA GLN A 499 8.98 0.66 -32.71
C GLN A 499 8.11 1.91 -32.97
N VAL A 500 7.85 2.72 -31.93
CA VAL A 500 7.15 4.00 -32.08
C VAL A 500 7.96 4.97 -32.96
N ILE A 501 9.26 5.09 -32.73
CA ILE A 501 10.10 6.03 -33.50
C ILE A 501 10.28 5.56 -34.95
N ASP A 502 10.43 4.25 -35.18
CA ASP A 502 10.47 3.66 -36.53
C ASP A 502 9.22 3.97 -37.35
N SER A 503 8.09 4.23 -36.69
CA SER A 503 6.84 4.59 -37.34
C SER A 503 6.85 6.01 -37.92
N PHE A 504 7.66 6.91 -37.35
CA PHE A 504 7.76 8.31 -37.78
C PHE A 504 9.03 8.63 -38.57
N HIS A 505 10.14 7.93 -38.32
CA HIS A 505 11.44 8.19 -38.95
C HIS A 505 12.04 6.89 -39.51
N LYS A 506 12.33 6.88 -40.82
CA LYS A 506 13.10 5.80 -41.45
C LYS A 506 14.59 5.96 -41.11
N GLY A 507 15.20 4.96 -40.48
CA GLY A 507 16.63 4.96 -40.12
C GLY A 507 16.93 5.23 -38.64
N SER A 508 16.06 4.80 -37.73
CA SER A 508 16.28 4.97 -36.29
C SER A 508 17.51 4.18 -35.79
N PRO A 509 18.17 4.63 -34.70
CA PRO A 509 19.35 3.96 -34.15
C PRO A 509 19.07 2.52 -33.68
N PRO A 510 20.12 1.70 -33.45
CA PRO A 510 19.95 0.35 -32.92
C PRO A 510 19.31 0.36 -31.52
N VAL A 511 18.64 -0.75 -31.16
CA VAL A 511 17.94 -0.93 -29.86
C VAL A 511 18.84 -0.55 -28.67
N PHE A 512 20.15 -0.81 -28.76
CA PHE A 512 21.14 -0.45 -27.75
C PHE A 512 21.09 1.03 -27.32
N VAL A 513 20.91 1.96 -28.25
CA VAL A 513 20.83 3.40 -27.93
C VAL A 513 19.61 3.69 -27.05
N TYR A 514 18.49 3.04 -27.32
CA TYR A 514 17.27 3.16 -26.53
C TYR A 514 17.42 2.56 -25.13
N ILE A 515 18.18 1.47 -24.99
CA ILE A 515 18.52 0.89 -23.68
C ILE A 515 19.36 1.88 -22.86
N VAL A 516 20.37 2.53 -23.48
CA VAL A 516 21.19 3.55 -22.81
C VAL A 516 20.35 4.74 -22.34
N VAL A 517 19.50 5.29 -23.22
CA VAL A 517 18.62 6.42 -22.87
C VAL A 517 17.66 6.05 -21.75
N THR A 518 17.03 4.87 -21.83
CA THR A 518 16.10 4.40 -20.80
C THR A 518 16.81 4.22 -19.45
N THR A 519 18.02 3.65 -19.47
CA THR A 519 18.84 3.48 -18.26
C THR A 519 19.19 4.83 -17.63
N ALA A 520 19.58 5.82 -18.44
CA ALA A 520 19.88 7.15 -17.96
C ALA A 520 18.68 7.82 -17.26
N LEU A 521 17.45 7.56 -17.72
CA LEU A 521 16.23 8.03 -17.06
C LEU A 521 15.88 7.26 -15.79
N ILE A 522 16.21 5.96 -15.73
CA ILE A 522 15.93 5.10 -14.57
C ILE A 522 16.85 5.39 -13.38
N ILE A 523 18.12 5.71 -13.61
CA ILE A 523 19.08 6.02 -12.53
C ILE A 523 18.52 7.04 -11.52
N PRO A 524 18.13 8.27 -11.91
CA PRO A 524 17.59 9.25 -10.96
C PRO A 524 16.25 8.80 -10.36
N TYR A 525 15.45 8.01 -11.08
CA TYR A 525 14.20 7.46 -10.57
C TYR A 525 14.43 6.45 -9.42
N THR A 526 15.47 5.61 -9.51
CA THR A 526 15.82 4.64 -8.46
C THR A 526 16.37 5.26 -7.17
N PHE A 527 16.63 6.58 -7.16
CA PHE A 527 17.05 7.30 -5.95
C PHE A 527 15.89 7.53 -4.97
N VAL A 528 14.65 7.27 -5.38
CA VAL A 528 13.51 7.26 -4.46
C VAL A 528 13.65 6.05 -3.51
N ARG A 529 13.91 6.34 -2.22
CA ARG A 529 14.18 5.33 -1.19
C ARG A 529 12.91 4.78 -0.53
N ASP A 530 11.86 5.60 -0.47
CA ASP A 530 10.63 5.26 0.23
C ASP A 530 9.57 4.69 -0.72
N LEU A 531 9.18 3.43 -0.47
CA LEU A 531 8.10 2.73 -1.16
C LEU A 531 6.77 3.51 -1.10
N LYS A 532 6.55 4.30 -0.05
CA LYS A 532 5.35 5.13 0.13
C LYS A 532 5.17 6.14 -1.02
N HIS A 533 6.26 6.71 -1.52
CA HIS A 533 6.22 7.65 -2.64
C HIS A 533 6.01 6.94 -3.98
N LEU A 534 6.39 5.66 -4.10
CA LEU A 534 6.18 4.84 -5.31
C LEU A 534 4.76 4.25 -5.39
N ALA A 535 4.07 4.13 -4.26
CA ALA A 535 2.73 3.52 -4.17
C ALA A 535 1.63 4.20 -5.03
N PRO A 536 1.46 5.54 -5.07
CA PRO A 536 0.43 6.15 -5.92
C PRO A 536 0.75 5.97 -7.41
N PHE A 537 2.02 6.06 -7.81
CA PHE A 537 2.45 5.81 -9.19
C PHE A 537 2.20 4.36 -9.60
N SER A 538 2.34 3.41 -8.68
CA SER A 538 2.00 2.01 -8.88
C SER A 538 0.53 1.81 -9.29
N THR A 539 -0.40 2.50 -8.62
CA THR A 539 -1.84 2.41 -8.94
C THR A 539 -2.12 3.02 -10.30
N PHE A 540 -1.44 4.12 -10.64
CA PHE A 540 -1.52 4.73 -11.96
C PHE A 540 -1.01 3.79 -13.07
N ALA A 541 0.15 3.14 -12.87
CA ALA A 541 0.68 2.15 -13.80
C ALA A 541 -0.29 0.99 -14.07
N ASN A 542 -1.01 0.52 -13.05
CA ASN A 542 -2.05 -0.50 -13.23
C ASN A 542 -3.18 -0.04 -14.13
N LEU A 543 -3.62 1.21 -14.00
CA LEU A 543 -4.64 1.78 -14.89
C LEU A 543 -4.15 1.79 -16.33
N LEU A 544 -2.89 2.18 -16.57
CA LEU A 544 -2.29 2.16 -17.91
C LEU A 544 -2.23 0.74 -18.49
N ASN A 545 -1.82 -0.26 -17.70
CA ASN A 545 -1.81 -1.66 -18.12
C ASN A 545 -3.21 -2.18 -18.45
N PHE A 546 -4.21 -1.85 -17.63
CA PHE A 546 -5.59 -2.28 -17.84
C PHE A 546 -6.17 -1.70 -19.13
N VAL A 547 -6.01 -0.39 -19.35
CA VAL A 547 -6.41 0.28 -20.61
C VAL A 547 -5.65 -0.32 -21.80
N GLY A 548 -4.33 -0.53 -21.67
CA GLY A 548 -3.51 -1.16 -22.71
C GLY A 548 -3.96 -2.58 -23.08
N LEU A 549 -4.31 -3.41 -22.09
CA LEU A 549 -4.82 -4.76 -22.32
C LEU A 549 -6.17 -4.76 -23.03
N ILE A 550 -7.09 -3.86 -22.68
CA ILE A 550 -8.38 -3.72 -23.38
C ILE A 550 -8.14 -3.47 -24.88
N ILE A 551 -7.24 -2.54 -25.19
CA ILE A 551 -6.91 -2.18 -26.58
C ILE A 551 -6.25 -3.37 -27.31
N ILE A 552 -5.35 -4.11 -26.66
CA ILE A 552 -4.75 -5.33 -27.22
C ILE A 552 -5.83 -6.36 -27.53
N PHE A 553 -6.75 -6.63 -26.61
CA PHE A 553 -7.83 -7.61 -26.83
C PHE A 553 -8.78 -7.19 -27.97
N GLN A 554 -9.06 -5.90 -28.12
CA GLN A 554 -9.81 -5.40 -29.26
C GLN A 554 -9.15 -5.76 -30.59
N ASP A 555 -7.82 -5.64 -30.68
CA ASP A 555 -7.07 -6.05 -31.86
C ASP A 555 -7.05 -7.58 -32.03
N LEU A 556 -6.77 -8.32 -30.95
CA LEU A 556 -6.66 -9.78 -31.00
C LEU A 556 -7.93 -10.46 -31.48
N PHE A 557 -9.11 -9.92 -31.17
CA PHE A 557 -10.39 -10.50 -31.59
C PHE A 557 -10.80 -10.14 -33.03
N GLN A 558 -10.08 -9.25 -33.71
CA GLN A 558 -10.38 -8.86 -35.09
C GLN A 558 -9.60 -9.71 -36.10
N GLY A 559 -10.32 -10.26 -37.08
CA GLY A 559 -9.71 -10.96 -38.22
C GLY A 559 -9.06 -12.30 -37.89
N LEU A 560 -9.62 -13.06 -36.94
CA LEU A 560 -9.07 -14.34 -36.50
C LEU A 560 -9.12 -15.41 -37.62
N PRO A 561 -7.99 -16.06 -37.95
CA PRO A 561 -7.97 -17.18 -38.88
C PRO A 561 -8.52 -18.47 -38.25
N ASN A 562 -8.91 -19.44 -39.08
CA ASN A 562 -9.35 -20.76 -38.60
C ASN A 562 -8.26 -21.43 -37.73
N PRO A 563 -8.58 -21.92 -36.51
CA PRO A 563 -7.62 -22.56 -35.60
C PRO A 563 -6.83 -23.72 -36.21
N ASN A 564 -7.45 -24.48 -37.11
CA ASN A 564 -6.82 -25.63 -37.77
C ASN A 564 -5.67 -25.26 -38.73
N LYS A 565 -5.49 -23.97 -39.03
CA LYS A 565 -4.35 -23.50 -39.84
C LYS A 565 -3.04 -23.42 -39.03
N ARG A 566 -3.10 -23.49 -37.71
CA ARG A 566 -1.92 -23.41 -36.83
C ARG A 566 -1.50 -24.81 -36.37
N PRO A 567 -0.18 -25.09 -36.25
CA PRO A 567 0.28 -26.38 -35.78
C PRO A 567 -0.22 -26.65 -34.36
N ALA A 568 -0.83 -27.82 -34.15
CA ALA A 568 -1.34 -28.23 -32.85
C ALA A 568 -0.22 -28.41 -31.81
N TYR A 569 0.92 -28.91 -32.25
CA TYR A 569 2.13 -29.16 -31.48
C TYR A 569 3.37 -28.77 -32.30
N LYS A 570 4.45 -28.40 -31.61
CA LYS A 570 5.79 -28.19 -32.19
C LYS A 570 6.80 -29.24 -31.68
N PRO A 571 7.99 -29.34 -32.29
CA PRO A 571 9.03 -30.25 -31.83
C PRO A 571 9.36 -30.07 -30.36
N ILE A 572 9.67 -31.18 -29.69
CA ILE A 572 9.95 -31.24 -28.24
C ILE A 572 11.13 -30.34 -27.86
N ASP A 573 12.08 -30.12 -28.77
CA ASP A 573 13.27 -29.28 -28.55
C ASP A 573 12.96 -27.82 -28.18
N ASN A 574 11.79 -27.31 -28.57
CA ASN A 574 11.36 -25.94 -28.27
C ASN A 574 10.54 -25.83 -26.97
N LEU A 575 10.06 -26.96 -26.43
CA LEU A 575 9.28 -26.97 -25.19
C LEU A 575 10.03 -26.41 -23.97
N PRO A 576 11.36 -26.56 -23.83
CA PRO A 576 12.11 -25.93 -22.75
C PRO A 576 12.05 -24.39 -22.77
N LEU A 577 12.04 -23.77 -23.96
CA LEU A 577 11.89 -22.31 -24.10
C LEU A 577 10.47 -21.85 -23.73
N TYR A 578 9.47 -22.63 -24.14
CA TYR A 578 8.09 -22.43 -23.71
C TYR A 578 7.95 -22.53 -22.19
N PHE A 579 8.52 -23.56 -21.57
CA PHE A 579 8.48 -23.78 -20.14
C PHE A 579 9.10 -22.60 -19.38
N GLY A 580 10.26 -22.11 -19.80
CA GLY A 580 10.90 -20.94 -19.19
C GLY A 580 10.00 -19.71 -19.22
N THR A 581 9.43 -19.38 -20.38
CA THR A 581 8.53 -18.21 -20.52
C THR A 581 7.22 -18.38 -19.74
N ALA A 582 6.66 -19.59 -19.68
CA ALA A 582 5.45 -19.86 -18.90
C ALA A 582 5.70 -19.75 -17.39
N ILE A 583 6.81 -20.29 -16.88
CA ILE A 583 7.18 -20.19 -15.46
C ILE A 583 7.53 -18.75 -15.09
N TYR A 584 8.20 -17.99 -15.96
CA TYR A 584 8.40 -16.56 -15.77
C TYR A 584 7.07 -15.83 -15.57
N ALA A 585 6.05 -16.15 -16.38
CA ALA A 585 4.76 -15.49 -16.29
C ALA A 585 4.00 -15.84 -15.01
N PHE A 586 4.06 -17.09 -14.56
CA PHE A 586 3.46 -17.50 -13.28
C PHE A 586 4.35 -17.27 -12.05
N GLU A 587 5.46 -16.54 -12.20
CA GLU A 587 6.28 -16.12 -11.08
C GLU A 587 5.56 -14.99 -10.32
N GLY A 588 4.91 -15.37 -9.22
CA GLY A 588 4.32 -14.44 -8.25
C GLY A 588 4.66 -14.80 -6.80
N ILE A 589 5.45 -15.85 -6.59
CA ILE A 589 5.67 -16.46 -5.27
C ILE A 589 6.42 -15.52 -4.32
N GLY A 590 7.29 -14.64 -4.85
CA GLY A 590 7.96 -13.60 -4.07
C GLY A 590 7.02 -12.55 -3.45
N LEU A 591 5.78 -12.42 -3.96
CA LEU A 591 4.79 -11.45 -3.51
C LEU A 591 3.76 -12.04 -2.55
N VAL A 592 3.61 -13.36 -2.54
CA VAL A 592 2.65 -14.11 -1.70
C VAL A 592 2.83 -13.77 -0.22
N MET A 593 4.04 -13.93 0.33
CA MET A 593 4.30 -13.68 1.75
C MET A 593 4.19 -12.19 2.13
N PRO A 594 4.81 -11.23 1.41
CA PRO A 594 4.68 -9.82 1.75
C PRO A 594 3.25 -9.28 1.69
N ILE A 595 2.40 -9.81 0.80
CA ILE A 595 0.99 -9.43 0.71
C ILE A 595 0.23 -10.00 1.91
N GLN A 596 0.34 -11.31 2.16
CA GLN A 596 -0.34 -11.97 3.27
C GLN A 596 0.01 -11.33 4.62
N ASN A 597 1.30 -11.07 4.87
CA ASN A 597 1.79 -10.48 6.12
C ASN A 597 1.27 -9.06 6.37
N LYS A 598 0.77 -8.37 5.33
CA LYS A 598 0.20 -7.02 5.42
C LYS A 598 -1.32 -7.01 5.40
N MET A 599 -2.00 -8.14 5.23
CA MET A 599 -3.46 -8.16 5.14
C MET A 599 -4.13 -7.96 6.51
N ARG A 600 -5.32 -7.33 6.49
CA ARG A 600 -6.17 -7.19 7.69
C ARG A 600 -6.60 -8.54 8.24
N TYR A 601 -6.99 -9.45 7.34
CA TYR A 601 -7.39 -10.82 7.63
C TYR A 601 -6.52 -11.79 6.80
N PRO A 602 -5.34 -12.21 7.30
CA PRO A 602 -4.42 -13.10 6.57
C PRO A 602 -5.01 -14.47 6.19
N HIS A 603 -6.02 -14.95 6.92
CA HIS A 603 -6.72 -16.20 6.63
C HIS A 603 -7.53 -16.14 5.31
N ASP A 604 -8.04 -14.97 4.94
CA ASP A 604 -8.81 -14.76 3.69
C ASP A 604 -7.92 -14.88 2.45
N PHE A 605 -6.59 -14.88 2.61
CA PHE A 605 -5.67 -14.94 1.48
C PHE A 605 -5.67 -16.31 0.80
N GLY A 606 -5.57 -17.39 1.60
CA GLY A 606 -5.41 -18.77 1.13
C GLY A 606 -6.70 -19.61 1.09
N GLY A 607 -7.87 -19.04 1.40
CA GLY A 607 -9.14 -19.77 1.30
C GLY A 607 -9.47 -20.23 -0.13
N HIS A 608 -10.42 -21.17 -0.28
CA HIS A 608 -10.85 -21.67 -1.60
C HIS A 608 -11.30 -20.55 -2.56
N SER A 609 -12.04 -19.55 -2.06
CA SER A 609 -12.38 -18.31 -2.75
C SER A 609 -11.55 -17.10 -2.25
N GLY A 610 -10.37 -17.38 -1.71
CA GLY A 610 -9.47 -16.38 -1.15
C GLY A 610 -8.81 -15.50 -2.21
N VAL A 611 -8.18 -14.42 -1.75
CA VAL A 611 -7.55 -13.41 -2.62
C VAL A 611 -6.52 -14.02 -3.57
N LEU A 612 -5.75 -15.02 -3.11
CA LEU A 612 -4.75 -15.71 -3.94
C LEU A 612 -5.41 -16.45 -5.11
N ASN A 613 -6.43 -17.27 -4.84
CA ASN A 613 -7.10 -18.07 -5.87
C ASN A 613 -7.82 -17.17 -6.89
N LEU A 614 -8.55 -16.17 -6.42
CA LEU A 614 -9.23 -15.23 -7.30
C LEU A 614 -8.22 -14.52 -8.22
N GLY A 615 -7.12 -14.01 -7.67
CA GLY A 615 -6.09 -13.32 -8.45
C GLY A 615 -5.42 -14.24 -9.47
N MET A 616 -4.99 -15.43 -9.07
CA MET A 616 -4.28 -16.34 -9.95
C MET A 616 -5.16 -16.98 -11.03
N VAL A 617 -6.46 -17.22 -10.75
CA VAL A 617 -7.42 -17.66 -11.78
C VAL A 617 -7.60 -16.56 -12.83
N VAL A 618 -7.80 -15.30 -12.41
CA VAL A 618 -7.88 -14.16 -13.34
C VAL A 618 -6.62 -14.06 -14.20
N VAL A 619 -5.44 -14.16 -13.59
CA VAL A 619 -4.15 -14.16 -14.30
C VAL A 619 -4.06 -15.32 -15.31
N THR A 620 -4.42 -16.54 -14.91
CA THR A 620 -4.40 -17.72 -15.77
C THR A 620 -5.33 -17.57 -16.96
N CYS A 621 -6.54 -17.07 -16.75
CA CYS A 621 -7.50 -16.79 -17.82
C CYS A 621 -6.96 -15.75 -18.81
N LEU A 622 -6.37 -14.66 -18.30
CA LEU A 622 -5.79 -13.61 -19.14
C LEU A 622 -4.59 -14.13 -19.95
N TYR A 623 -3.68 -14.91 -19.35
CA TYR A 623 -2.53 -15.48 -20.05
C TYR A 623 -2.95 -16.47 -21.13
N THR A 624 -3.92 -17.33 -20.82
CA THR A 624 -4.46 -18.29 -21.78
C THR A 624 -5.12 -17.57 -22.95
N ALA A 625 -5.92 -16.53 -22.68
CA ALA A 625 -6.57 -15.74 -23.72
C ALA A 625 -5.53 -15.00 -24.60
N THR A 626 -4.61 -14.24 -23.99
CA THR A 626 -3.59 -13.50 -24.75
C THR A 626 -2.70 -14.45 -25.55
N GLY A 627 -2.27 -15.57 -24.97
CA GLY A 627 -1.47 -16.58 -25.66
C GLY A 627 -2.21 -17.21 -26.84
N PHE A 628 -3.42 -17.73 -26.60
CA PHE A 628 -4.19 -18.44 -27.63
C PHE A 628 -4.55 -17.52 -28.80
N TYR A 629 -5.18 -16.37 -28.52
CA TYR A 629 -5.61 -15.45 -29.58
C TYR A 629 -4.42 -14.72 -30.23
N GLY A 630 -3.38 -14.40 -29.47
CA GLY A 630 -2.15 -13.82 -30.01
C GLY A 630 -1.44 -14.76 -30.99
N TYR A 631 -1.20 -16.02 -30.60
CA TYR A 631 -0.58 -16.98 -31.52
C TYR A 631 -1.50 -17.36 -32.67
N LEU A 632 -2.82 -17.43 -32.45
CA LEU A 632 -3.77 -17.67 -33.53
C LEU A 632 -3.69 -16.58 -34.61
N LYS A 633 -3.64 -15.32 -34.20
CA LYS A 633 -3.54 -14.17 -35.11
C LYS A 633 -2.18 -14.06 -35.79
N PHE A 634 -1.08 -14.01 -35.02
CA PHE A 634 0.26 -13.72 -35.55
C PHE A 634 1.03 -14.96 -36.01
N GLY A 635 0.70 -16.16 -35.51
CA GLY A 635 1.41 -17.39 -35.87
C GLY A 635 2.90 -17.33 -35.55
N ASP A 636 3.73 -17.82 -36.47
CA ASP A 636 5.18 -17.86 -36.30
C ASP A 636 5.85 -16.48 -36.35
N ASP A 637 5.13 -15.43 -36.80
CA ASP A 637 5.59 -14.04 -36.75
C ASP A 637 5.44 -13.42 -35.35
N SER A 638 4.92 -14.17 -34.36
CA SER A 638 4.84 -13.71 -32.97
C SER A 638 6.24 -13.35 -32.45
N SER A 639 6.42 -12.08 -32.10
CA SER A 639 7.61 -11.53 -31.47
C SER A 639 7.58 -11.76 -29.96
N GLY A 640 8.69 -11.49 -29.25
CA GLY A 640 8.80 -11.71 -27.80
C GLY A 640 7.81 -10.91 -26.92
N SER A 641 7.06 -9.98 -27.52
CA SER A 641 5.91 -9.32 -26.91
C SER A 641 4.82 -9.07 -27.96
N VAL A 642 3.55 -9.27 -27.59
CA VAL A 642 2.39 -8.96 -28.42
C VAL A 642 2.35 -7.49 -28.88
N THR A 643 2.89 -6.56 -28.08
CA THR A 643 2.93 -5.13 -28.43
C THR A 643 3.78 -4.88 -29.68
N LEU A 644 4.84 -5.66 -29.87
CA LEU A 644 5.74 -5.57 -31.02
C LEU A 644 5.10 -6.07 -32.33
N ASN A 645 4.01 -6.83 -32.23
CA ASN A 645 3.26 -7.35 -33.37
C ASN A 645 2.12 -6.42 -33.83
N LEU A 646 1.77 -5.40 -33.04
CA LEU A 646 0.68 -4.48 -33.38
C LEU A 646 1.08 -3.58 -34.56
N PRO A 647 0.13 -3.24 -35.45
CA PRO A 647 0.42 -2.42 -36.62
C PRO A 647 0.69 -0.96 -36.21
N ALA A 648 1.96 -0.57 -36.26
CA ALA A 648 2.45 0.72 -35.75
C ALA A 648 2.10 1.96 -36.62
N LYS A 649 1.11 1.85 -37.53
CA LYS A 649 0.62 2.97 -38.34
C LYS A 649 -0.57 3.69 -37.70
N ASN A 650 -1.33 3.01 -36.84
CA ASN A 650 -2.52 3.58 -36.21
C ASN A 650 -2.13 4.20 -34.86
N TRP A 651 -2.57 5.45 -34.62
CA TRP A 651 -2.33 6.16 -33.36
C TRP A 651 -2.80 5.40 -32.11
N LEU A 652 -3.88 4.63 -32.25
CA LEU A 652 -4.41 3.79 -31.18
C LEU A 652 -3.42 2.70 -30.75
N TYR A 653 -2.74 2.02 -31.67
CA TYR A 653 -1.74 1.00 -31.32
C TYR A 653 -0.39 1.58 -30.92
N ILE A 654 -0.01 2.71 -31.51
CA ILE A 654 1.15 3.49 -31.03
C ILE A 654 0.95 3.88 -29.56
N SER A 655 -0.28 4.26 -29.17
CA SER A 655 -0.60 4.59 -27.78
C SER A 655 -0.39 3.40 -26.84
N VAL A 656 -0.71 2.17 -27.26
CA VAL A 656 -0.48 0.95 -26.45
C VAL A 656 1.01 0.76 -26.12
N ASN A 657 1.88 0.91 -27.13
CA ASN A 657 3.32 0.79 -26.94
C ASN A 657 3.85 1.81 -25.93
N LEU A 658 3.36 3.05 -25.99
CA LEU A 658 3.72 4.10 -25.04
C LEU A 658 3.14 3.88 -23.64
N LEU A 659 1.88 3.42 -23.53
CA LEU A 659 1.22 3.12 -22.26
C LEU A 659 1.95 2.01 -21.50
N PHE A 660 2.31 0.92 -22.18
CA PHE A 660 3.07 -0.18 -21.56
C PHE A 660 4.53 0.20 -21.27
N ALA A 661 5.18 0.98 -22.14
CA ALA A 661 6.53 1.50 -21.87
C ALA A 661 6.54 2.38 -20.60
N LEU A 662 5.57 3.29 -20.46
CA LEU A 662 5.44 4.15 -19.28
C LEU A 662 5.09 3.35 -18.02
N SER A 663 4.16 2.39 -18.13
CA SER A 663 3.78 1.52 -17.02
C SER A 663 4.94 0.68 -16.50
N MET A 664 5.75 0.11 -17.39
CA MET A 664 6.94 -0.67 -17.01
C MET A 664 8.06 0.18 -16.47
N PHE A 665 8.23 1.41 -16.97
CA PHE A 665 9.16 2.38 -16.38
C PHE A 665 8.83 2.64 -14.91
N ILE A 666 7.56 2.88 -14.60
CA ILE A 666 7.09 3.06 -13.21
C ILE A 666 7.25 1.76 -12.40
N THR A 667 6.93 0.61 -13.00
CA THR A 667 7.00 -0.69 -12.31
C THR A 667 8.45 -1.12 -12.01
N TYR A 668 9.43 -0.65 -12.80
CA TYR A 668 10.86 -0.89 -12.55
C TYR A 668 11.28 -0.47 -11.14
N GLY A 669 10.86 0.71 -10.68
CA GLY A 669 11.24 1.21 -9.34
C GLY A 669 10.75 0.33 -8.20
N LEU A 670 9.62 -0.35 -8.41
CA LEU A 670 9.00 -1.24 -7.42
C LEU A 670 9.68 -2.61 -7.40
N GLN A 671 10.00 -3.19 -8.55
CA GLN A 671 10.76 -4.45 -8.60
C GLN A 671 12.20 -4.25 -8.13
N PHE A 672 12.81 -3.11 -8.44
CA PHE A 672 14.17 -2.76 -8.00
C PHE A 672 14.28 -2.52 -6.48
N TYR A 673 13.18 -2.19 -5.81
CA TYR A 673 13.18 -2.02 -4.34
C TYR A 673 13.49 -3.33 -3.59
N VAL A 674 13.02 -4.47 -4.11
CA VAL A 674 13.21 -5.78 -3.47
C VAL A 674 14.68 -6.19 -3.36
N PRO A 675 15.50 -6.20 -4.44
CA PRO A 675 16.91 -6.57 -4.33
C PRO A 675 17.66 -5.61 -3.42
N ILE A 676 17.39 -4.30 -3.47
CA ILE A 676 17.99 -3.32 -2.54
C ILE A 676 17.69 -3.66 -1.09
N LYS A 677 16.42 -3.95 -0.76
CA LYS A 677 16.04 -4.29 0.62
C LYS A 677 16.78 -5.53 1.14
N ILE A 678 17.02 -6.52 0.27
CA ILE A 678 17.69 -7.78 0.62
C ILE A 678 19.21 -7.58 0.76
N THR A 679 19.85 -6.90 -0.18
CA THR A 679 21.32 -6.85 -0.27
C THR A 679 21.96 -5.66 0.44
N TRP A 680 21.24 -4.54 0.60
CA TRP A 680 21.77 -3.34 1.27
C TRP A 680 22.25 -3.60 2.71
N PRO A 681 21.55 -4.37 3.56
CA PRO A 681 22.01 -4.67 4.93
C PRO A 681 23.39 -5.35 4.99
N TRP A 682 23.79 -6.09 3.96
CA TRP A 682 25.11 -6.75 3.90
C TRP A 682 26.26 -5.76 3.74
N ILE A 683 25.97 -4.58 3.20
CA ILE A 683 26.93 -3.51 2.96
C ILE A 683 26.85 -2.46 4.06
N SER A 684 25.63 -2.07 4.48
CA SER A 684 25.43 -1.02 5.48
C SER A 684 26.00 -1.40 6.85
N SER A 685 26.04 -2.69 7.19
CA SER A 685 26.61 -3.19 8.44
C SER A 685 28.11 -2.92 8.59
N LYS A 686 28.82 -2.63 7.48
CA LYS A 686 30.26 -2.33 7.46
C LYS A 686 30.57 -0.82 7.53
N ILE A 687 29.56 0.05 7.51
CA ILE A 687 29.73 1.51 7.41
C ILE A 687 29.11 2.21 8.62
N THR A 688 29.92 2.81 9.47
CA THR A 688 29.48 3.42 10.74
C THR A 688 28.92 4.85 10.58
N SER A 689 29.36 5.61 9.58
CA SER A 689 28.98 7.03 9.42
C SER A 689 27.69 7.23 8.62
N ARG A 690 26.72 7.98 9.15
CA ARG A 690 25.40 8.22 8.53
C ARG A 690 25.46 8.92 7.17
N ARG A 691 26.39 9.87 6.97
CA ARG A 691 26.59 10.53 5.66
C ARG A 691 27.12 9.55 4.62
N TRP A 692 28.10 8.74 5.01
CA TRP A 692 28.68 7.72 4.15
C TRP A 692 27.70 6.58 3.86
N GLN A 693 26.82 6.22 4.80
CA GLN A 693 25.72 5.28 4.54
C GLN A 693 24.79 5.79 3.43
N ASN A 694 24.36 7.05 3.49
CA ASN A 694 23.47 7.62 2.46
C ASN A 694 24.15 7.70 1.09
N CYS A 695 25.39 8.20 1.02
CA CYS A 695 26.13 8.28 -0.24
C CYS A 695 26.38 6.88 -0.83
N SER A 696 26.79 5.93 0.02
CA SER A 696 27.05 4.56 -0.41
C SER A 696 25.78 3.84 -0.89
N GLU A 697 24.60 4.19 -0.36
CA GLU A 697 23.34 3.63 -0.87
C GLU A 697 23.03 4.10 -2.30
N TYR A 698 23.23 5.38 -2.60
CA TYR A 698 23.02 5.90 -3.96
C TYR A 698 24.02 5.31 -4.95
N ILE A 699 25.29 5.19 -4.55
CA ILE A 699 26.32 4.52 -5.35
C ILE A 699 25.93 3.05 -5.58
N TYR A 700 25.52 2.35 -4.53
CA TYR A 700 25.11 0.95 -4.63
C TYR A 700 23.90 0.74 -5.55
N ARG A 701 22.87 1.58 -5.42
CA ARG A 701 21.71 1.60 -6.33
C ARG A 701 22.15 1.82 -7.78
N THR A 702 23.03 2.79 -8.02
CA THR A 702 23.55 3.07 -9.36
C THR A 702 24.32 1.87 -9.93
N ILE A 703 25.19 1.23 -9.14
CA ILE A 703 25.93 0.03 -9.55
C ILE A 703 24.99 -1.11 -9.93
N LEU A 704 23.93 -1.35 -9.15
CA LEU A 704 22.95 -2.39 -9.48
C LEU A 704 22.14 -2.07 -10.74
N VAL A 705 21.78 -0.80 -10.98
CA VAL A 705 21.14 -0.41 -12.25
C VAL A 705 22.10 -0.63 -13.42
N LEU A 706 23.38 -0.27 -13.27
CA LEU A 706 24.40 -0.53 -14.30
C LEU A 706 24.63 -2.03 -14.56
N LEU A 707 24.50 -2.87 -13.53
CA LEU A 707 24.50 -4.33 -13.70
C LEU A 707 23.32 -4.79 -14.55
N THR A 708 22.10 -4.29 -14.28
CA THR A 708 20.93 -4.62 -15.11
C THR A 708 21.10 -4.14 -16.56
N PHE A 709 21.70 -2.96 -16.76
CA PHE A 709 22.05 -2.44 -18.08
C PHE A 709 23.06 -3.33 -18.82
N GLY A 710 24.10 -3.80 -18.13
CA GLY A 710 25.11 -4.69 -18.70
C GLY A 710 24.50 -6.00 -19.21
N ILE A 711 23.63 -6.62 -18.41
CA ILE A 711 22.93 -7.86 -18.80
C ILE A 711 21.96 -7.61 -19.96
N ALA A 712 21.14 -6.54 -19.88
CA ALA A 712 20.21 -6.16 -20.94
C ALA A 712 20.90 -5.83 -22.27
N SER A 713 22.11 -5.26 -22.20
CA SER A 713 22.91 -4.93 -23.38
C SER A 713 23.62 -6.15 -23.98
N ALA A 714 23.97 -7.14 -23.15
CA ALA A 714 24.58 -8.39 -23.61
C ALA A 714 23.57 -9.29 -24.35
N VAL A 715 22.30 -9.30 -23.91
CA VAL A 715 21.23 -10.11 -24.53
C VAL A 715 19.99 -9.23 -24.82
N PRO A 716 20.01 -8.39 -25.87
CA PRO A 716 18.87 -7.55 -26.28
C PRO A 716 17.73 -8.33 -26.97
N HIS A 717 17.61 -9.64 -26.73
CA HIS A 717 16.50 -10.49 -27.19
C HIS A 717 15.53 -10.78 -26.05
N LEU A 718 14.39 -10.09 -26.09
CA LEU A 718 13.35 -10.13 -25.05
C LEU A 718 12.86 -11.56 -24.74
N GLU A 719 12.54 -12.35 -25.77
CA GLU A 719 12.02 -13.73 -25.61
C GLU A 719 13.03 -14.64 -24.89
N LEU A 720 14.28 -14.65 -25.34
CA LEU A 720 15.33 -15.51 -24.78
C LEU A 720 15.68 -15.10 -23.34
N LEU A 721 15.70 -13.80 -23.05
CA LEU A 721 15.95 -13.29 -21.72
C LEU A 721 14.83 -13.67 -20.74
N ILE A 722 13.56 -13.53 -21.15
CA ILE A 722 12.39 -13.97 -20.37
C ILE A 722 12.47 -15.48 -20.08
N SER A 723 12.73 -16.29 -21.10
CA SER A 723 12.85 -17.74 -20.95
C SER A 723 14.00 -18.14 -20.01
N LEU A 724 15.17 -17.49 -20.10
CA LEU A 724 16.33 -17.79 -19.27
C LEU A 724 16.05 -17.52 -17.79
N ILE A 725 15.49 -16.35 -17.48
CA ILE A 725 15.16 -15.96 -16.10
C ILE A 725 14.10 -16.90 -15.52
N GLY A 726 13.08 -17.23 -16.31
CA GLY A 726 12.01 -18.13 -15.91
C GLY A 726 12.50 -19.55 -15.62
N ALA A 727 13.27 -20.13 -16.54
CA ALA A 727 13.79 -21.49 -16.40
C ALA A 727 14.80 -21.62 -15.25
N PHE A 728 15.66 -20.62 -15.05
CA PHE A 728 16.70 -20.68 -14.02
C PHE A 728 16.20 -20.20 -12.65
N ALA A 729 15.85 -18.91 -12.54
CA ALA A 729 15.60 -18.27 -11.26
C ALA A 729 14.19 -18.56 -10.73
N SER A 730 13.18 -18.34 -11.58
CA SER A 730 11.78 -18.48 -11.20
C SER A 730 11.39 -19.94 -10.96
N CYS A 731 11.92 -20.90 -11.74
CA CYS A 731 11.66 -22.33 -11.54
C CYS A 731 12.13 -22.83 -10.17
N ALA A 732 13.34 -22.44 -9.74
CA ALA A 732 13.86 -22.80 -8.43
C ALA A 732 12.93 -22.28 -7.31
N LEU A 733 12.51 -21.01 -7.38
CA LEU A 733 11.63 -20.41 -6.38
C LEU A 733 10.20 -20.95 -6.40
N ALA A 734 9.62 -21.16 -7.57
CA ALA A 734 8.19 -21.46 -7.71
C ALA A 734 7.87 -22.96 -7.64
N LEU A 735 8.77 -23.83 -8.14
CA LEU A 735 8.50 -25.27 -8.26
C LEU A 735 9.38 -26.13 -7.37
N MET A 736 10.65 -25.78 -7.15
CA MET A 736 11.56 -26.66 -6.40
C MET A 736 11.50 -26.42 -4.88
N LEU A 737 11.59 -25.16 -4.46
CA LEU A 737 11.68 -24.82 -3.03
C LEU A 737 10.39 -25.09 -2.23
N PRO A 738 9.17 -24.82 -2.73
CA PRO A 738 7.95 -25.07 -1.96
C PRO A 738 7.75 -26.55 -1.55
N PRO A 739 7.91 -27.56 -2.44
CA PRO A 739 7.83 -28.96 -2.03
C PRO A 739 8.99 -29.38 -1.11
N ILE A 740 10.19 -28.83 -1.27
CA ILE A 740 11.30 -29.08 -0.33
C ILE A 740 10.92 -28.58 1.07
N ILE A 741 10.32 -27.39 1.16
CA ILE A 741 9.84 -26.83 2.43
C ILE A 741 8.73 -27.70 3.02
N GLU A 742 7.79 -28.21 2.22
CA GLU A 742 6.72 -29.10 2.71
C GLU A 742 7.29 -30.40 3.29
N LEU A 743 8.19 -31.07 2.58
CA LEU A 743 8.86 -32.28 3.05
C LEU A 743 9.61 -32.04 4.37
N LEU A 744 10.38 -30.95 4.47
CA LEU A 744 11.10 -30.60 5.70
C LEU A 744 10.14 -30.31 6.85
N THR A 745 9.10 -29.52 6.59
CA THR A 745 8.12 -29.11 7.61
C THR A 745 7.39 -30.32 8.16
N LEU A 746 6.84 -31.18 7.31
CA LEU A 746 6.01 -32.32 7.71
C LEU A 746 6.83 -33.52 8.24
N SER A 747 8.13 -33.61 7.94
CA SER A 747 8.98 -34.72 8.41
C SER A 747 9.10 -34.85 9.93
N VAL A 748 8.78 -33.78 10.67
CA VAL A 748 8.86 -33.70 12.13
C VAL A 748 7.47 -33.78 12.78
N GLU A 749 6.40 -33.73 11.99
CA GLU A 749 5.03 -33.69 12.50
C GLU A 749 4.44 -35.11 12.53
N ASP A 750 4.26 -35.65 13.74
CA ASP A 750 3.87 -37.04 13.96
C ASP A 750 2.61 -37.42 13.16
N GLY A 751 2.76 -38.40 12.26
CA GLY A 751 1.66 -38.94 11.45
C GLY A 751 1.18 -38.06 10.28
N GLN A 752 1.76 -36.88 10.04
CA GLN A 752 1.35 -36.02 8.92
C GLN A 752 2.13 -36.25 7.61
N LEU A 753 3.34 -36.82 7.66
CA LEU A 753 4.10 -37.17 6.45
C LEU A 753 3.53 -38.43 5.79
N ARG A 754 2.46 -38.27 5.01
CA ARG A 754 1.87 -39.35 4.22
C ARG A 754 2.74 -39.68 3.00
N TRP A 755 2.79 -40.96 2.63
CA TRP A 755 3.54 -41.42 1.44
C TRP A 755 3.09 -40.73 0.14
N TRP A 756 1.79 -40.41 0.03
CA TRP A 756 1.24 -39.64 -1.10
C TRP A 756 1.84 -38.22 -1.21
N THR A 757 2.06 -37.54 -0.09
CA THR A 757 2.68 -36.20 -0.06
C THR A 757 4.12 -36.29 -0.58
N VAL A 758 4.87 -37.30 -0.13
CA VAL A 758 6.25 -37.54 -0.57
C VAL A 758 6.34 -37.80 -2.07
N ILE A 759 5.49 -38.66 -2.62
CA ILE A 759 5.49 -38.97 -4.06
C ILE A 759 5.16 -37.71 -4.87
N LYS A 760 4.10 -37.00 -4.49
CA LYS A 760 3.69 -35.75 -5.13
C LYS A 760 4.83 -34.73 -5.15
N ASP A 761 5.46 -34.49 -4.02
CA ASP A 761 6.52 -33.48 -3.90
C ASP A 761 7.75 -33.85 -4.72
N ILE A 762 8.14 -35.13 -4.71
CA ILE A 762 9.22 -35.62 -5.56
C ILE A 762 8.90 -35.43 -7.04
N ILE A 763 7.66 -35.70 -7.47
CA ILE A 763 7.25 -35.48 -8.87
C ILE A 763 7.38 -34.00 -9.25
N ILE A 764 6.92 -33.08 -8.41
CA ILE A 764 7.01 -31.63 -8.67
C ILE A 764 8.47 -31.18 -8.70
N ILE A 765 9.31 -31.67 -7.76
CA ILE A 765 10.74 -31.37 -7.72
C ILE A 765 11.45 -31.87 -8.98
N VAL A 766 11.17 -33.10 -9.41
CA VAL A 766 11.78 -33.68 -10.63
C VAL A 766 11.33 -32.91 -11.87
N PHE A 767 10.03 -32.55 -11.96
CA PHE A 767 9.53 -31.72 -13.05
C PHE A 767 10.21 -30.35 -13.09
N GLY A 768 10.36 -29.69 -11.93
CA GLY A 768 11.09 -28.43 -11.80
C GLY A 768 12.57 -28.56 -12.15
N LEU A 769 13.24 -29.62 -11.72
CA LEU A 769 14.66 -29.88 -12.01
C LEU A 769 14.91 -30.12 -13.50
N LEU A 770 14.05 -30.90 -14.15
CA LEU A 770 14.10 -31.11 -15.59
C LEU A 770 13.91 -29.79 -16.33
N GLY A 771 12.86 -29.04 -16.00
CA GLY A 771 12.59 -27.74 -16.61
C GLY A 771 13.70 -26.71 -16.38
N PHE A 772 14.32 -26.72 -15.20
CA PHE A 772 15.50 -25.91 -14.88
C PHE A 772 16.69 -26.28 -15.77
N ALA A 773 17.07 -27.56 -15.81
CA ALA A 773 18.24 -28.00 -16.56
C ALA A 773 18.04 -27.82 -18.08
N THR A 774 16.94 -28.33 -18.63
CA THR A 774 16.68 -28.26 -20.07
C THR A 774 16.34 -26.84 -20.51
N GLY A 775 15.57 -26.09 -19.71
CA GLY A 775 15.17 -24.73 -20.04
C GLY A 775 16.35 -23.76 -20.03
N THR A 776 17.21 -23.83 -19.00
CA THR A 776 18.44 -23.02 -18.95
C THR A 776 19.40 -23.40 -20.06
N PHE A 777 19.59 -24.69 -20.34
CA PHE A 777 20.44 -25.14 -21.43
C PHE A 777 19.94 -24.65 -22.80
N SER A 778 18.66 -24.85 -23.13
CA SER A 778 18.09 -24.41 -24.41
C SER A 778 18.12 -22.88 -24.55
N ALA A 779 17.84 -22.13 -23.48
CA ALA A 779 17.89 -20.66 -23.52
C ALA A 779 19.33 -20.16 -23.74
N LEU A 780 20.32 -20.71 -23.02
CA LEU A 780 21.73 -20.33 -23.20
C LEU A 780 22.24 -20.72 -24.60
N LYS A 781 21.92 -21.93 -25.06
CA LYS A 781 22.26 -22.39 -26.41
C LYS A 781 21.67 -21.45 -27.47
N ALA A 782 20.39 -21.10 -27.36
CA ALA A 782 19.74 -20.19 -28.29
C ALA A 782 20.36 -18.78 -28.26
N ILE A 783 20.77 -18.28 -27.08
CA ILE A 783 21.49 -17.02 -26.95
C ILE A 783 22.84 -17.09 -27.68
N ILE A 784 23.61 -18.16 -27.47
CA ILE A 784 24.93 -18.36 -28.10
C ILE A 784 24.80 -18.56 -29.62
N GLU A 785 23.72 -19.17 -30.10
CA GLU A 785 23.49 -19.32 -31.55
C GLU A 785 23.04 -18.01 -32.21
N THR A 786 22.49 -17.07 -31.43
CA THR A 786 22.00 -15.78 -31.93
C THR A 786 23.11 -14.72 -32.02
N PHE A 787 24.18 -14.84 -31.23
CA PHE A 787 25.31 -13.89 -31.15
C PHE A 787 26.64 -14.57 -31.45
#